data_AF-A0AAJ8JQV9-F1
#
_entry.id   AF-A0AAJ8JQV9-F1
#
_cell.length_a   1.000
_cell.length_b   1.000
_cell.length_c   1.000
_cell.angle_alpha   90.00
_cell.angle_beta   90.00
_cell.angle_gamma   90.00
#
_symmetry.space_group_name_H-M   'P 1'
#
loop_
_entity.id
_entity.type
_entity.pdbx_description
1 polymer ?
#
loop_
_entity_poly.entity_id
_entity_poly.type
_entity_poly.pdbx_seq_one_letter_code
_entity_poly.pdbx_strand_id
1 'polypeptide(L)'
;MSQMSPSSTAETFEPYSILSRGNSSSSDHSSTNTTVSSTSWEDSLGSYQLPQYRAEKKRWHYIFTQRVSVCALDTLWPRRRSFLPLIGFTKRKSTQLALVVGILVFGVLLFGEFKRHEERRNLWDQEFKLQERGIRHAADRHVNLAAFRTDYQQKRRAEILERRQAIASGVEGMQYWTTQDEDDMRRQVAEKWPDWWGNPDVVGESPFDYRPVSLPSWKEKKRFLMLTDYVDYLERMNTHTYEIVDAALRHPHLIVDVWGPGWAGYDKSLPLSANVRKRAHRISQLEKSKAEFDERQKEKMQVRNKALKKGYQVSGEEEEIWVKPDWLSSVPMECSDVRFDVVLTISNIYRETDPHLDFLDCGALMVQQLGDCHSLRCTSEWYPQSNNITLSKYAFELPELFEYNKVKKMYPDWEMGLFGYSPDTGNEWDFYPIPWHEKTTDAKVFGFDGSFYPIRTTVTNFLRNLPTNQQPLISRHPHPGYTVTVPQEVRDNPLETYEQNHESYKTHIQLRSFFAKGMREAKVCVFDASLERKMIRKYAQAFLSGCVVASDLPTEQETAISKFIIPLKSTWNINQINSAIQYYIDRPELLQQMAIDAMVYARQYLTTTNKISHILEMADHYREGSRGYEFPYGFSIRCRAYWSDSNEYQLPWCQGSRGLEQ
;
A
#
# COMPACT_ATOMS: atom_id res chain seq x y z
N MET A 1 52.79 5.28 -18.35
CA MET A 1 53.44 6.61 -18.42
C MET A 1 52.40 7.66 -18.07
N SER A 2 52.79 8.54 -17.15
CA SER A 2 52.14 9.81 -16.75
C SER A 2 50.86 9.74 -15.90
N GLN A 3 51.10 10.01 -14.61
CA GLN A 3 50.20 10.42 -13.53
C GLN A 3 49.46 11.72 -13.87
N MET A 4 48.28 11.92 -13.27
CA MET A 4 47.87 13.23 -12.75
C MET A 4 46.79 13.06 -11.68
N SER A 5 47.18 13.33 -10.44
CA SER A 5 46.29 13.71 -9.33
C SER A 5 45.90 15.19 -9.47
N PRO A 6 44.85 15.61 -8.75
CA PRO A 6 45.01 16.84 -7.98
C PRO A 6 44.51 16.73 -6.53
N SER A 7 45.25 17.39 -5.66
CA SER A 7 45.05 17.55 -4.23
C SER A 7 44.35 18.86 -3.88
N SER A 8 43.64 18.80 -2.75
CA SER A 8 43.41 19.85 -1.73
C SER A 8 42.68 21.15 -2.10
N THR A 9 41.66 21.49 -1.30
CA THR A 9 41.82 22.46 -0.19
C THR A 9 40.73 22.26 0.85
N ALA A 10 41.18 22.06 2.10
CA ALA A 10 40.37 22.11 3.30
C ALA A 10 40.38 23.55 3.82
N GLU A 11 39.21 24.13 4.06
CA GLU A 11 39.08 25.37 4.83
C GLU A 11 38.52 25.05 6.21
N THR A 12 39.41 25.20 7.18
CA THR A 12 39.18 25.30 8.61
C THR A 12 38.44 26.60 8.91
N PHE A 13 37.27 26.51 9.57
CA PHE A 13 36.67 27.67 10.24
C PHE A 13 36.65 27.41 11.75
N GLU A 14 37.44 28.20 12.47
CA GLU A 14 37.39 28.31 13.93
C GLU A 14 36.16 29.09 14.41
N PRO A 15 35.70 28.84 15.66
CA PRO A 15 34.45 29.37 16.18
C PRO A 15 34.61 30.78 16.76
N TYR A 16 33.69 31.68 16.40
CA TYR A 16 33.53 32.95 17.08
C TYR A 16 32.92 32.74 18.47
N SER A 17 33.71 33.11 19.47
CA SER A 17 33.31 33.32 20.85
C SER A 17 32.67 34.70 21.00
N ILE A 18 31.47 34.77 21.58
CA ILE A 18 30.94 36.00 22.18
C ILE A 18 30.51 35.66 23.61
N LEU A 19 31.31 36.15 24.54
CA LEU A 19 31.03 36.29 25.96
C LEU A 19 30.25 37.58 26.19
N SER A 20 29.10 37.52 26.88
CA SER A 20 28.88 38.18 28.19
C SER A 20 27.46 38.68 28.46
N ARG A 21 27.02 38.35 29.68
CA ARG A 21 26.21 39.13 30.66
C ARG A 21 24.68 39.18 30.48
N GLY A 22 24.02 38.36 31.32
CA GLY A 22 23.47 38.83 32.59
C GLY A 22 21.99 39.22 32.62
N ASN A 23 21.14 38.39 33.24
CA ASN A 23 20.51 38.76 34.50
C ASN A 23 19.70 37.62 35.11
N SER A 24 19.87 37.50 36.41
CA SER A 24 19.10 36.74 37.38
C SER A 24 17.66 37.25 37.50
N SER A 25 16.70 36.34 37.61
CA SER A 25 15.57 36.50 38.54
C SER A 25 14.90 35.16 38.77
N SER A 26 15.03 34.69 40.00
CA SER A 26 14.17 33.71 40.64
C SER A 26 12.73 34.21 40.70
N SER A 27 11.78 33.29 40.56
CA SER A 27 10.49 33.37 41.26
C SER A 27 9.86 31.99 41.31
N ASP A 28 9.77 31.48 42.53
CA ASP A 28 8.86 30.44 42.96
C ASP A 28 7.43 30.72 42.50
N HIS A 29 6.66 29.67 42.13
CA HIS A 29 5.46 29.30 42.89
C HIS A 29 4.74 28.04 42.34
N SER A 30 4.39 27.18 43.31
CA SER A 30 3.17 26.38 43.46
C SER A 30 2.81 25.31 42.42
N SER A 31 3.15 24.07 42.80
CA SER A 31 2.23 22.94 42.98
C SER A 31 0.74 23.11 42.63
N THR A 32 0.24 22.19 41.81
CA THR A 32 -1.02 21.49 42.08
C THR A 32 -0.90 20.03 41.63
N ASN A 33 -0.85 19.15 42.61
CA ASN A 33 -1.05 17.70 42.47
C ASN A 33 -2.53 17.44 42.17
N THR A 34 -2.81 16.62 41.16
CA THR A 34 -4.05 15.84 41.10
C THR A 34 -3.70 14.38 40.93
N THR A 35 -3.66 13.72 42.08
CA THR A 35 -3.75 12.28 42.29
C THR A 35 -5.07 11.78 41.70
N VAL A 36 -5.02 10.78 40.82
CA VAL A 36 -6.14 9.88 40.58
C VAL A 36 -5.69 8.45 40.84
N SER A 37 -6.44 7.84 41.73
CA SER A 37 -6.29 6.57 42.41
C SER A 37 -6.11 5.35 41.51
N SER A 38 -5.11 4.55 41.85
CA SER A 38 -5.00 3.13 41.53
C SER A 38 -6.02 2.32 42.34
N THR A 39 -6.89 1.56 41.67
CA THR A 39 -7.66 0.47 42.30
C THR A 39 -7.17 -0.87 41.76
N SER A 40 -6.45 -1.56 42.61
CA SER A 40 -6.08 -2.98 42.52
C SER A 40 -7.31 -3.88 42.73
N TRP A 41 -7.51 -4.85 41.84
CA TRP A 41 -8.35 -6.01 42.11
C TRP A 41 -7.61 -7.25 41.59
N GLU A 42 -7.02 -7.99 42.52
CA GLU A 42 -6.64 -9.39 42.34
C GLU A 42 -7.80 -10.29 42.84
N ASP A 43 -7.90 -11.44 42.16
CA ASP A 43 -8.54 -12.69 42.52
C ASP A 43 -10.08 -12.84 42.57
N SER A 44 -10.58 -13.51 41.52
CA SER A 44 -11.37 -14.74 41.71
C SER A 44 -11.24 -15.68 40.51
N LEU A 45 -10.51 -16.78 40.72
CA LEU A 45 -10.46 -17.97 39.88
C LEU A 45 -11.86 -18.61 39.78
N GLY A 46 -12.46 -18.54 38.59
CA GLY A 46 -13.68 -19.25 38.23
C GLY A 46 -13.56 -19.74 36.79
N SER A 47 -13.84 -21.02 36.57
CA SER A 47 -13.75 -21.71 35.28
C SER A 47 -14.47 -20.95 34.15
N TYR A 48 -13.71 -20.27 33.28
CA TYR A 48 -14.23 -19.75 32.02
C TYR A 48 -14.08 -20.84 30.95
N GLN A 49 -15.18 -21.51 30.66
CA GLN A 49 -15.34 -22.19 29.38
C GLN A 49 -15.28 -21.11 28.29
N LEU A 50 -14.32 -21.26 27.37
CA LEU A 50 -14.25 -20.47 26.14
C LEU A 50 -15.61 -20.58 25.42
N PRO A 51 -16.26 -19.46 25.03
CA PRO A 51 -17.41 -19.53 24.15
C PRO A 51 -16.98 -20.19 22.85
N GLN A 52 -17.57 -21.35 22.53
CA GLN A 52 -17.50 -21.91 21.19
C GLN A 52 -18.16 -20.90 20.24
N TYR A 53 -17.34 -20.15 19.52
CA TYR A 53 -17.81 -19.28 18.44
C TYR A 53 -18.28 -20.18 17.28
N ARG A 54 -19.56 -20.55 17.30
CA ARG A 54 -20.25 -20.94 16.08
C ARG A 54 -20.20 -19.73 15.16
N ALA A 55 -19.47 -19.85 14.06
CA ALA A 55 -19.55 -18.89 12.96
C ALA A 55 -20.99 -18.84 12.46
N GLU A 56 -21.80 -17.94 13.01
CA GLU A 56 -23.06 -17.56 12.40
C GLU A 56 -22.72 -16.85 11.08
N LYS A 57 -22.79 -17.59 9.98
CA LYS A 57 -22.91 -17.05 8.63
C LYS A 57 -24.20 -16.22 8.55
N LYS A 58 -24.18 -14.98 9.04
CA LYS A 58 -25.22 -14.00 8.70
C LYS A 58 -24.99 -13.52 7.27
N ARG A 59 -25.66 -14.21 6.36
CA ARG A 59 -25.76 -13.91 4.93
C ARG A 59 -26.61 -12.66 4.75
N TRP A 60 -26.01 -11.48 4.86
CA TRP A 60 -26.67 -10.22 4.48
C TRP A 60 -26.85 -10.19 2.97
N HIS A 61 -28.09 -10.38 2.52
CA HIS A 61 -28.47 -10.16 1.12
C HIS A 61 -28.56 -8.65 0.90
N TYR A 62 -27.53 -8.07 0.29
CA TYR A 62 -27.65 -6.75 -0.32
C TYR A 62 -28.52 -6.89 -1.58
N ILE A 63 -29.77 -6.45 -1.49
CA ILE A 63 -30.64 -6.28 -2.66
C ILE A 63 -30.29 -4.91 -3.24
N PHE A 64 -29.36 -4.86 -4.20
CA PHE A 64 -29.24 -3.71 -5.07
C PHE A 64 -30.37 -3.76 -6.11
N THR A 65 -31.23 -2.76 -6.10
CA THR A 65 -32.23 -2.56 -7.14
C THR A 65 -31.52 -2.26 -8.46
N GLN A 66 -31.58 -3.20 -9.41
CA GLN A 66 -31.28 -2.96 -10.81
C GLN A 66 -32.15 -1.80 -11.33
N ARG A 67 -31.55 -0.88 -12.08
CA ARG A 67 -32.34 -0.01 -12.98
C ARG A 67 -31.85 -0.15 -14.40
N VAL A 68 -32.78 -0.64 -15.22
CA VAL A 68 -32.82 -0.56 -16.67
C VAL A 68 -32.88 0.92 -17.06
N SER A 69 -31.90 1.38 -17.84
CA SER A 69 -31.95 2.67 -18.52
C SER A 69 -32.96 2.57 -19.68
N VAL A 70 -34.11 3.23 -19.54
CA VAL A 70 -35.05 3.42 -20.64
C VAL A 70 -34.47 4.52 -21.54
N CYS A 71 -33.91 4.11 -22.67
CA CYS A 71 -33.55 5.00 -23.77
C CYS A 71 -34.85 5.40 -24.47
N ALA A 72 -35.28 6.66 -24.29
CA ALA A 72 -36.44 7.22 -24.98
C ALA A 72 -36.04 8.54 -25.64
N LEU A 73 -35.23 8.46 -26.68
CA LEU A 73 -35.06 9.51 -27.69
C LEU A 73 -34.85 8.83 -29.04
N ASP A 74 -35.93 8.65 -29.79
CA ASP A 74 -35.96 9.00 -31.21
C ASP A 74 -37.33 8.71 -31.80
N THR A 75 -38.04 9.79 -32.10
CA THR A 75 -38.91 9.97 -33.26
C THR A 75 -39.62 11.28 -33.02
N LEU A 76 -39.28 12.31 -33.80
CA LEU A 76 -40.19 13.35 -34.28
C LEU A 76 -39.38 14.36 -35.09
N TRP A 77 -39.19 14.05 -36.38
CA TRP A 77 -39.00 15.10 -37.39
C TRP A 77 -40.27 15.95 -37.50
N PRO A 78 -40.13 17.24 -37.87
CA PRO A 78 -41.15 17.85 -38.71
C PRO A 78 -40.59 18.44 -40.01
N ARG A 79 -41.24 18.04 -41.09
CA ARG A 79 -41.21 18.67 -42.41
C ARG A 79 -41.68 20.13 -42.35
N ARG A 80 -41.10 20.95 -43.23
CA ARG A 80 -41.55 22.31 -43.58
C ARG A 80 -43.05 22.36 -43.93
N ARG A 81 -43.75 23.39 -43.45
CA ARG A 81 -44.63 24.28 -44.25
C ARG A 81 -45.04 25.53 -43.46
N SER A 82 -45.06 26.64 -44.19
CA SER A 82 -45.47 27.99 -43.84
C SER A 82 -47.00 28.13 -43.68
N PHE A 83 -47.46 29.12 -42.89
CA PHE A 83 -48.49 30.14 -43.18
C PHE A 83 -49.14 30.72 -41.89
N LEU A 84 -48.94 32.04 -41.71
CA LEU A 84 -49.76 33.10 -41.07
C LEU A 84 -50.03 33.14 -39.53
N PRO A 85 -50.28 34.35 -38.97
CA PRO A 85 -49.96 34.70 -37.58
C PRO A 85 -51.21 35.01 -36.75
N LEU A 86 -51.59 34.10 -35.85
CA LEU A 86 -52.59 34.35 -34.80
C LEU A 86 -52.27 33.52 -33.55
N ILE A 87 -51.03 33.62 -33.04
CA ILE A 87 -50.59 32.86 -31.84
C ILE A 87 -49.66 33.74 -30.98
N GLY A 88 -50.16 34.90 -30.53
CA GLY A 88 -49.44 35.81 -29.63
C GLY A 88 -49.72 35.59 -28.14
N PHE A 89 -50.89 35.04 -27.80
CA PHE A 89 -51.34 34.92 -26.40
C PHE A 89 -51.27 33.51 -25.81
N THR A 90 -51.29 32.46 -26.63
CA THR A 90 -51.18 31.06 -26.17
C THR A 90 -49.73 30.60 -25.98
N LYS A 91 -48.76 31.19 -26.69
CA LYS A 91 -47.31 30.88 -26.54
C LYS A 91 -46.70 31.34 -25.21
N ARG A 92 -47.21 32.42 -24.59
CA ARG A 92 -46.75 32.90 -23.28
C ARG A 92 -47.19 31.99 -22.14
N LYS A 93 -48.42 31.48 -22.19
CA LYS A 93 -48.93 30.54 -21.19
C LYS A 93 -48.29 29.16 -21.31
N SER A 94 -48.01 28.69 -22.53
CA SER A 94 -47.35 27.39 -22.75
C SER A 94 -45.87 27.40 -22.32
N THR A 95 -45.15 28.51 -22.54
CA THR A 95 -43.75 28.67 -22.08
C THR A 95 -43.67 28.83 -20.55
N GLN A 96 -44.60 29.56 -19.93
CA GLN A 96 -44.71 29.62 -18.47
C GLN A 96 -45.04 28.26 -17.85
N LEU A 97 -45.96 27.50 -18.45
CA LEU A 97 -46.28 26.14 -18.00
C LEU A 97 -45.07 25.19 -18.15
N ALA A 98 -44.36 25.25 -19.29
CA ALA A 98 -43.15 24.45 -19.51
C ALA A 98 -42.04 24.82 -18.53
N LEU A 99 -41.90 26.09 -18.16
CA LEU A 99 -40.91 26.56 -17.18
C LEU A 99 -41.29 26.13 -15.75
N VAL A 100 -42.57 26.19 -15.38
CA VAL A 100 -43.05 25.67 -14.08
C VAL A 100 -42.86 24.16 -13.99
N VAL A 101 -43.20 23.42 -15.05
CA VAL A 101 -42.95 21.97 -15.12
C VAL A 101 -41.45 21.69 -15.06
N GLY A 102 -40.62 22.48 -15.76
CA GLY A 102 -39.15 22.37 -15.72
C GLY A 102 -38.59 22.61 -14.32
N ILE A 103 -39.08 23.63 -13.60
CA ILE A 103 -38.70 23.90 -12.20
C ILE A 103 -39.12 22.75 -11.28
N LEU A 104 -40.33 22.20 -11.46
CA LEU A 104 -40.81 21.08 -10.66
C LEU A 104 -40.00 19.80 -10.93
N VAL A 105 -39.70 19.50 -12.20
CA VAL A 105 -38.84 18.37 -12.58
C VAL A 105 -37.44 18.56 -12.01
N PHE A 106 -36.86 19.75 -12.14
CA PHE A 106 -35.55 20.06 -11.57
C PHE A 106 -35.56 19.95 -10.04
N GLY A 107 -36.62 20.41 -9.38
CA GLY A 107 -36.82 20.28 -7.94
C GLY A 107 -36.92 18.83 -7.48
N VAL A 108 -37.63 17.97 -8.23
CA VAL A 108 -37.71 16.53 -7.96
C VAL A 108 -36.34 15.85 -8.17
N LEU A 109 -35.60 16.22 -9.21
CA LEU A 109 -34.26 15.70 -9.46
C LEU A 109 -33.28 16.13 -8.36
N LEU A 110 -33.31 17.40 -7.95
CA LEU A 110 -32.53 17.93 -6.83
C LEU A 110 -32.86 17.24 -5.52
N PHE A 111 -34.14 17.05 -5.21
CA PHE A 111 -34.57 16.34 -4.00
C PHE A 111 -34.13 14.87 -4.04
N GLY A 112 -34.21 14.23 -5.21
CA GLY A 112 -33.68 12.88 -5.43
C GLY A 112 -32.18 12.79 -5.18
N GLU A 113 -31.40 13.74 -5.70
CA GLU A 113 -29.95 13.81 -5.46
C GLU A 113 -29.60 14.14 -4.00
N PHE A 114 -30.34 15.04 -3.36
CA PHE A 114 -30.14 15.37 -1.95
C PHE A 114 -30.38 14.14 -1.06
N LYS A 115 -31.48 13.42 -1.29
CA LYS A 115 -31.78 12.18 -0.56
C LYS A 115 -30.71 11.12 -0.78
N ARG A 116 -30.24 10.94 -2.01
CA ARG A 116 -29.12 10.03 -2.32
C ARG A 116 -27.84 10.44 -1.64
N HIS A 117 -27.52 11.73 -1.62
CA HIS A 117 -26.36 12.25 -0.92
C HIS A 117 -26.44 12.00 0.59
N GLU A 118 -27.62 12.15 1.19
CA GLU A 118 -27.84 11.84 2.60
C GLU A 118 -27.72 10.34 2.91
N GLU A 119 -28.29 9.47 2.06
CA GLU A 119 -28.11 8.02 2.16
C GLU A 119 -26.63 7.62 2.03
N ARG A 120 -25.89 8.19 1.07
CA ARG A 120 -24.45 7.99 0.92
C ARG A 120 -23.68 8.45 2.15
N ARG A 121 -23.96 9.65 2.68
CA ARG A 121 -23.32 10.16 3.91
C ARG A 121 -23.58 9.23 5.10
N ASN A 122 -24.80 8.71 5.24
CA ASN A 122 -25.14 7.80 6.33
C ASN A 122 -24.42 6.45 6.20
N LEU A 123 -24.29 5.90 4.99
CA LEU A 123 -23.51 4.69 4.72
C LEU A 123 -22.03 4.92 5.01
N TRP A 124 -21.50 6.06 4.55
CA TRP A 124 -20.12 6.48 4.83
C TRP A 124 -19.87 6.58 6.33
N ASP A 125 -20.73 7.25 7.08
CA ASP A 125 -20.59 7.40 8.53
C ASP A 125 -20.65 6.03 9.23
N GLN A 126 -21.41 5.07 8.71
CA GLN A 126 -21.46 3.70 9.23
C GLN A 126 -20.19 2.93 8.91
N GLU A 127 -19.69 3.00 7.68
CA GLU A 127 -18.46 2.34 7.24
C GLU A 127 -17.24 2.92 7.96
N PHE A 128 -17.15 4.24 8.05
CA PHE A 128 -16.12 4.93 8.82
C PHE A 128 -16.17 4.51 10.29
N LYS A 129 -17.36 4.43 10.91
CA LYS A 129 -17.49 3.91 12.27
C LYS A 129 -17.07 2.45 12.36
N LEU A 130 -17.29 1.61 11.35
CA LEU A 130 -16.85 0.21 11.34
C LEU A 130 -15.34 0.07 11.16
N GLN A 131 -14.72 0.90 10.31
CA GLN A 131 -13.27 0.97 10.13
C GLN A 131 -12.59 1.54 11.37
N GLU A 132 -13.09 2.65 11.91
CA GLU A 132 -12.63 3.25 13.16
C GLU A 132 -12.82 2.27 14.33
N ARG A 133 -13.95 1.55 14.37
CA ARG A 133 -14.17 0.47 15.34
C ARG A 133 -13.20 -0.70 15.10
N GLY A 134 -12.94 -1.10 13.85
CA GLY A 134 -11.97 -2.12 13.52
C GLY A 134 -10.55 -1.76 13.96
N ILE A 135 -10.16 -0.49 13.81
CA ILE A 135 -8.88 0.06 14.24
C ILE A 135 -8.82 0.20 15.77
N ARG A 136 -9.87 0.72 16.41
CA ARG A 136 -9.96 0.91 17.88
C ARG A 136 -10.11 -0.42 18.63
N HIS A 137 -10.86 -1.36 18.06
CA HIS A 137 -11.10 -2.71 18.59
C HIS A 137 -10.28 -3.77 17.86
N ALA A 138 -9.21 -3.39 17.14
CA ALA A 138 -8.19 -4.34 16.72
C ALA A 138 -7.63 -5.12 17.93
N ALA A 139 -7.78 -4.54 19.13
CA ALA A 139 -7.52 -5.18 20.40
C ALA A 139 -8.30 -6.49 20.63
N ASP A 140 -9.47 -6.68 20.01
CA ASP A 140 -10.25 -7.92 20.10
C ASP A 140 -9.65 -9.05 19.23
N ARG A 141 -8.60 -8.75 18.45
CA ARG A 141 -7.86 -9.68 17.56
C ARG A 141 -6.39 -9.83 17.98
N HIS A 142 -6.05 -9.63 19.25
CA HIS A 142 -4.70 -9.90 19.76
C HIS A 142 -4.41 -11.41 19.80
N VAL A 143 -3.19 -11.77 19.43
CA VAL A 143 -2.68 -13.14 19.65
C VAL A 143 -1.85 -13.12 20.92
N ASN A 144 -2.35 -13.74 21.99
CA ASN A 144 -1.56 -13.95 23.21
C ASN A 144 -0.69 -15.20 23.03
N LEU A 145 0.61 -14.98 22.81
CA LEU A 145 1.55 -16.06 22.54
C LEU A 145 1.74 -16.99 23.73
N ALA A 146 1.68 -16.47 24.96
CA ALA A 146 1.77 -17.27 26.18
C ALA A 146 0.58 -18.23 26.30
N ALA A 147 -0.64 -17.72 26.13
CA ALA A 147 -1.85 -18.54 26.17
C ALA A 147 -1.87 -19.61 25.05
N PHE A 148 -1.46 -19.23 23.83
CA PHE A 148 -1.33 -20.16 22.71
C PHE A 148 -0.34 -21.30 23.02
N ARG A 149 0.81 -20.97 23.61
CA ARG A 149 1.83 -21.94 24.00
C ARG A 149 1.37 -22.85 25.14
N THR A 150 0.65 -22.33 26.12
CA THR A 150 0.05 -23.13 27.20
C THR A 150 -0.95 -24.15 26.65
N ASP A 151 -1.83 -23.74 25.74
CA ASP A 151 -2.78 -24.65 25.08
C ASP A 151 -2.06 -25.73 24.26
N TYR A 152 -1.04 -25.35 23.49
CA TYR A 152 -0.21 -26.29 22.74
C TYR A 152 0.50 -27.29 23.68
N GLN A 153 1.08 -26.82 24.78
CA GLN A 153 1.74 -27.67 25.78
C GLN A 153 0.78 -28.72 26.36
N GLN A 154 -0.42 -28.31 26.74
CA GLN A 154 -1.43 -29.21 27.31
C GLN A 154 -1.85 -30.29 26.31
N LYS A 155 -2.14 -29.89 25.06
CA LYS A 155 -2.50 -30.82 23.97
C LYS A 155 -1.39 -31.80 23.67
N ARG A 156 -0.15 -31.31 23.54
CA ARG A 156 1.01 -32.15 23.23
C ARG A 156 1.33 -33.13 24.36
N ARG A 157 1.21 -32.69 25.62
CA ARG A 157 1.35 -33.56 26.79
C ARG A 157 0.32 -34.68 26.78
N ALA A 158 -0.95 -34.36 26.51
CA ALA A 158 -2.02 -35.36 26.40
C ALA A 158 -1.74 -36.38 25.27
N GLU A 159 -1.33 -35.91 24.08
CA GLU A 159 -1.01 -36.76 22.93
C GLU A 159 0.14 -37.73 23.23
N ILE A 160 1.21 -37.27 23.88
CA ILE A 160 2.35 -38.12 24.25
C ILE A 160 1.91 -39.18 25.27
N LEU A 161 1.11 -38.80 26.25
CA LEU A 161 0.59 -39.73 27.26
C LEU A 161 -0.34 -40.78 26.64
N GLU A 162 -1.25 -40.37 25.76
CA GLU A 162 -2.14 -41.27 25.02
C GLU A 162 -1.34 -42.25 24.14
N ARG A 163 -0.33 -41.75 23.41
CA ARG A 163 0.55 -42.59 22.60
C ARG A 163 1.33 -43.59 23.44
N ARG A 164 1.82 -43.19 24.62
CA ARG A 164 2.47 -44.10 25.57
C ARG A 164 1.50 -45.13 26.13
N GLN A 165 0.26 -44.75 26.45
CA GLN A 165 -0.78 -45.68 26.88
C GLN A 165 -1.12 -46.72 25.80
N ALA A 166 -1.21 -46.30 24.53
CA ALA A 166 -1.46 -47.19 23.40
C ALA A 166 -0.30 -48.17 23.13
N ILE A 167 0.94 -47.80 23.48
CA ILE A 167 2.11 -48.68 23.38
C ILE A 167 2.23 -49.60 24.61
N ALA A 168 1.87 -49.09 25.79
CA ALA A 168 1.93 -49.80 27.07
C ALA A 168 0.80 -50.82 27.27
N SER A 169 -0.21 -50.88 26.38
CA SER A 169 -1.18 -51.98 26.33
C SER A 169 -0.48 -53.30 25.93
N GLY A 170 0.27 -53.87 26.86
CA GLY A 170 1.09 -55.08 26.69
C GLY A 170 2.38 -55.13 27.52
N VAL A 171 2.83 -54.03 28.16
CA VAL A 171 4.07 -53.98 28.95
C VAL A 171 3.89 -53.14 30.22
N GLU A 172 4.04 -53.76 31.39
CA GLU A 172 4.04 -53.06 32.68
C GLU A 172 5.30 -52.17 32.82
N GLY A 173 5.10 -50.86 33.04
CA GLY A 173 6.17 -49.95 33.50
C GLY A 173 6.46 -48.69 32.67
N MET A 174 5.82 -48.47 31.52
CA MET A 174 6.22 -47.41 30.57
C MET A 174 5.40 -46.10 30.66
N GLN A 175 5.11 -45.62 31.89
CA GLN A 175 4.02 -44.65 32.10
C GLN A 175 4.42 -43.28 32.68
N TYR A 176 5.67 -43.06 33.05
CA TYR A 176 6.05 -41.85 33.79
C TYR A 176 6.59 -40.74 32.88
N TRP A 177 6.11 -39.51 33.13
CA TRP A 177 6.65 -38.29 32.55
C TRP A 177 7.99 -37.97 33.20
N THR A 178 9.06 -37.89 32.43
CA THR A 178 10.43 -37.68 32.95
C THR A 178 10.80 -36.19 33.01
N THR A 179 11.89 -35.86 33.69
CA THR A 179 12.47 -34.50 33.65
C THR A 179 12.94 -34.12 32.25
N GLN A 180 13.51 -35.09 31.52
CA GLN A 180 13.90 -34.90 30.12
C GLN A 180 12.68 -34.61 29.23
N ASP A 181 11.55 -35.28 29.46
CA ASP A 181 10.29 -34.97 28.76
C ASP A 181 9.81 -33.54 29.06
N GLU A 182 9.91 -33.05 30.30
CA GLU A 182 9.59 -31.64 30.59
C GLU A 182 10.54 -30.66 29.90
N ASP A 183 11.85 -30.94 29.87
CA ASP A 183 12.83 -30.06 29.24
C ASP A 183 12.69 -30.03 27.71
N ASP A 184 12.40 -31.19 27.09
CA ASP A 184 12.07 -31.29 25.67
C ASP A 184 10.76 -30.54 25.35
N MET A 185 9.73 -30.70 26.20
CA MET A 185 8.46 -30.00 26.07
C MET A 185 8.63 -28.49 26.18
N ARG A 186 9.37 -28.01 27.18
CA ARG A 186 9.64 -26.57 27.37
C ARG A 186 10.33 -25.97 26.16
N ARG A 187 11.34 -26.65 25.61
CA ARG A 187 12.03 -26.21 24.39
C ARG A 187 11.08 -26.19 23.19
N GLN A 188 10.28 -27.23 23.00
CA GLN A 188 9.31 -27.30 21.90
C GLN A 188 8.25 -26.19 22.00
N VAL A 189 7.73 -25.94 23.20
CA VAL A 189 6.68 -24.94 23.47
C VAL A 189 7.22 -23.52 23.29
N ALA A 190 8.43 -23.23 23.79
CA ALA A 190 9.07 -21.92 23.64
C ALA A 190 9.27 -21.53 22.18
N GLU A 191 9.47 -22.50 21.30
CA GLU A 191 9.65 -22.29 19.86
C GLU A 191 8.37 -22.43 19.04
N LYS A 192 7.24 -22.76 19.68
CA LYS A 192 5.98 -22.93 18.94
C LYS A 192 5.37 -21.58 18.58
N TRP A 193 5.01 -21.49 17.31
CA TRP A 193 4.27 -20.39 16.68
C TRP A 193 2.94 -20.89 16.08
N PRO A 194 1.95 -20.01 15.87
CA PRO A 194 0.72 -20.36 15.15
C PRO A 194 1.02 -20.93 13.75
N ASP A 195 0.22 -21.87 13.27
CA ASP A 195 0.54 -22.57 12.01
C ASP A 195 0.47 -21.66 10.78
N TRP A 196 -0.29 -20.56 10.84
CA TRP A 196 -0.35 -19.52 9.81
C TRP A 196 0.84 -18.52 9.88
N TRP A 197 1.78 -18.71 10.81
CA TRP A 197 3.00 -17.92 10.93
C TRP A 197 4.01 -18.32 9.85
N GLY A 198 4.05 -17.56 8.76
CA GLY A 198 5.00 -17.82 7.68
C GLY A 198 4.53 -17.27 6.35
N ASN A 199 5.12 -17.77 5.27
CA ASN A 199 4.76 -17.38 3.91
C ASN A 199 3.31 -17.81 3.61
N PRO A 200 2.37 -16.87 3.31
CA PRO A 200 0.97 -17.21 3.03
C PRO A 200 0.80 -18.15 1.83
N ASP A 201 1.72 -18.12 0.86
CA ASP A 201 1.70 -19.02 -0.30
C ASP A 201 2.09 -20.48 0.08
N VAL A 202 2.68 -20.70 1.27
CA VAL A 202 3.14 -22.02 1.75
C VAL A 202 2.29 -22.54 2.91
N VAL A 203 2.09 -21.73 3.95
CA VAL A 203 1.36 -22.15 5.16
C VAL A 203 -0.15 -21.93 5.05
N GLY A 204 -0.59 -21.30 3.96
CA GLY A 204 -1.97 -20.89 3.76
C GLY A 204 -2.30 -19.58 4.48
N GLU A 205 -3.58 -19.26 4.47
CA GLU A 205 -4.07 -17.96 4.92
C GLU A 205 -4.09 -17.84 6.45
N SER A 206 -3.73 -16.65 6.95
CA SER A 206 -3.96 -16.27 8.35
C SER A 206 -5.40 -15.78 8.56
N PRO A 207 -5.95 -15.94 9.78
CA PRO A 207 -7.21 -15.29 10.16
C PRO A 207 -7.12 -13.75 10.18
N PHE A 208 -5.92 -13.18 10.08
CA PHE A 208 -5.69 -11.73 10.11
C PHE A 208 -5.36 -11.12 8.75
N ASP A 209 -5.24 -11.94 7.70
CA ASP A 209 -4.97 -11.42 6.36
C ASP A 209 -6.14 -10.57 5.87
N TYR A 210 -5.83 -9.37 5.37
CA TYR A 210 -6.79 -8.59 4.61
C TYR A 210 -7.23 -9.36 3.36
N ARG A 211 -8.54 -9.40 3.11
CA ARG A 211 -9.11 -10.10 1.96
C ARG A 211 -10.09 -9.20 1.23
N PRO A 212 -9.82 -8.91 -0.06
CA PRO A 212 -10.84 -8.33 -0.91
C PRO A 212 -12.09 -9.23 -0.92
N VAL A 213 -13.27 -8.63 -0.76
CA VAL A 213 -14.55 -9.35 -0.83
C VAL A 213 -14.64 -10.08 -2.16
N SER A 214 -15.08 -11.34 -2.23
CA SER A 214 -15.18 -12.04 -3.51
C SER A 214 -16.08 -11.28 -4.50
N LEU A 215 -15.62 -11.11 -5.75
CA LEU A 215 -16.41 -10.45 -6.77
C LEU A 215 -17.64 -11.32 -7.10
N PRO A 216 -18.87 -10.80 -7.02
CA PRO A 216 -20.05 -11.54 -7.44
C PRO A 216 -19.93 -11.97 -8.91
N SER A 217 -20.45 -13.15 -9.26
CA SER A 217 -20.30 -13.71 -10.62
C SER A 217 -20.92 -12.85 -11.73
N TRP A 218 -21.81 -11.93 -11.39
CA TRP A 218 -22.46 -11.00 -12.31
C TRP A 218 -21.72 -9.66 -12.47
N LYS A 219 -20.75 -9.37 -11.60
CA LYS A 219 -19.99 -8.11 -11.64
C LYS A 219 -18.69 -8.35 -12.42
N GLU A 220 -18.45 -7.51 -13.42
CA GLU A 220 -17.22 -7.58 -14.21
C GLU A 220 -16.03 -7.03 -13.42
N LYS A 221 -14.84 -7.55 -13.75
CA LYS A 221 -13.59 -7.02 -13.21
C LYS A 221 -13.33 -5.63 -13.79
N LYS A 222 -12.80 -4.73 -12.96
CA LYS A 222 -12.36 -3.40 -13.39
C LYS A 222 -11.05 -3.51 -14.14
N ARG A 223 -10.87 -2.68 -15.18
CA ARG A 223 -9.60 -2.59 -15.89
C ARG A 223 -8.71 -1.53 -15.28
N PHE A 224 -7.49 -1.91 -14.96
CA PHE A 224 -6.54 -1.09 -14.21
C PHE A 224 -5.24 -0.95 -15.00
N LEU A 225 -4.90 0.28 -15.37
CA LEU A 225 -3.62 0.58 -16.03
C LEU A 225 -2.64 1.13 -15.00
N MET A 226 -1.52 0.44 -14.79
CA MET A 226 -0.35 1.01 -14.13
C MET A 226 0.45 1.80 -15.17
N LEU A 227 0.31 3.13 -15.13
CA LEU A 227 1.05 4.05 -15.97
C LEU A 227 2.46 4.30 -15.38
N THR A 228 3.48 3.79 -16.06
CA THR A 228 4.89 3.96 -15.65
C THR A 228 5.80 4.17 -16.85
N ASP A 229 6.86 4.97 -16.67
CA ASP A 229 7.95 5.06 -17.63
C ASP A 229 8.76 3.76 -17.66
N TYR A 230 9.20 3.35 -18.85
CA TYR A 230 9.91 2.08 -19.08
C TYR A 230 11.33 2.09 -18.49
N VAL A 231 12.01 3.23 -18.51
CA VAL A 231 13.34 3.36 -17.91
C VAL A 231 13.23 3.29 -16.39
N ASP A 232 12.28 4.01 -15.81
CA ASP A 232 12.00 3.91 -14.38
C ASP A 232 11.61 2.48 -13.98
N TYR A 233 10.81 1.80 -14.80
CA TYR A 233 10.52 0.39 -14.61
C TYR A 233 11.81 -0.44 -14.60
N LEU A 234 12.68 -0.33 -15.60
CA LEU A 234 13.87 -1.19 -15.72
C LEU A 234 15.00 -0.87 -14.74
N GLU A 235 15.23 0.40 -14.41
CA GLU A 235 16.44 0.82 -13.69
C GLU A 235 16.21 1.09 -12.23
N ARG A 236 15.00 1.50 -11.84
CA ARG A 236 14.78 1.95 -10.47
C ARG A 236 14.84 0.76 -9.54
N MET A 237 15.83 0.78 -8.65
CA MET A 237 16.05 -0.30 -7.69
C MET A 237 14.94 -0.36 -6.62
N ASN A 238 14.20 0.73 -6.45
CA ASN A 238 13.05 0.78 -5.57
C ASN A 238 11.95 -0.16 -6.09
N THR A 239 11.70 -1.26 -5.36
CA THR A 239 10.74 -2.31 -5.69
C THR A 239 9.26 -1.89 -5.61
N HIS A 240 8.96 -0.63 -5.28
CA HIS A 240 7.61 -0.15 -4.97
C HIS A 240 6.63 -0.34 -6.12
N THR A 241 7.04 0.01 -7.34
CA THR A 241 6.24 -0.21 -8.55
C THR A 241 5.86 -1.68 -8.71
N TYR A 242 6.82 -2.57 -8.51
CA TYR A 242 6.60 -4.00 -8.66
C TYR A 242 5.74 -4.60 -7.57
N GLU A 243 5.89 -4.14 -6.33
CA GLU A 243 5.03 -4.57 -5.23
C GLU A 243 3.56 -4.24 -5.54
N ILE A 244 3.30 -3.03 -6.05
CA ILE A 244 1.95 -2.62 -6.45
C ILE A 244 1.44 -3.38 -7.67
N VAL A 245 2.27 -3.58 -8.70
CA VAL A 245 1.90 -4.37 -9.89
C VAL A 245 1.57 -5.82 -9.52
N ASP A 246 2.43 -6.48 -8.73
CA ASP A 246 2.23 -7.86 -8.29
C ASP A 246 0.94 -7.99 -7.45
N ALA A 247 0.66 -7.03 -6.56
CA ALA A 247 -0.56 -7.00 -5.78
C ALA A 247 -1.82 -6.75 -6.64
N ALA A 248 -1.74 -5.85 -7.61
CA ALA A 248 -2.84 -5.59 -8.54
C ALA A 248 -3.14 -6.84 -9.38
N LEU A 249 -2.12 -7.56 -9.86
CA LEU A 249 -2.26 -8.80 -10.63
C LEU A 249 -2.91 -9.92 -9.80
N ARG A 250 -2.63 -9.99 -8.49
CA ARG A 250 -3.26 -10.93 -7.56
C ARG A 250 -4.67 -10.50 -7.12
N HIS A 251 -5.07 -9.26 -7.35
CA HIS A 251 -6.34 -8.73 -6.86
C HIS A 251 -7.54 -9.31 -7.65
N PRO A 252 -8.55 -9.92 -6.98
CA PRO A 252 -9.61 -10.66 -7.66
C PRO A 252 -10.53 -9.80 -8.52
N HIS A 253 -10.55 -8.47 -8.29
CA HIS A 253 -11.44 -7.55 -9.01
C HIS A 253 -10.82 -6.93 -10.25
N LEU A 254 -9.55 -7.22 -10.55
CA LEU A 254 -8.80 -6.46 -11.56
C LEU A 254 -8.41 -7.29 -12.77
N ILE A 255 -8.41 -6.60 -13.91
CA ILE A 255 -7.64 -6.95 -15.11
C ILE A 255 -6.58 -5.85 -15.25
N VAL A 256 -5.32 -6.21 -15.14
CA VAL A 256 -4.21 -5.25 -15.03
C VAL A 256 -3.45 -5.16 -16.34
N ASP A 257 -3.08 -3.94 -16.72
CA ASP A 257 -2.10 -3.65 -17.76
C ASP A 257 -1.01 -2.73 -17.18
N VAL A 258 0.21 -2.84 -17.67
CA VAL A 258 1.33 -1.97 -17.27
C VAL A 258 1.96 -1.41 -18.53
N TRP A 259 1.93 -0.08 -18.66
CA TRP A 259 2.34 0.57 -19.91
C TRP A 259 2.61 2.06 -19.68
N GLY A 260 3.20 2.76 -20.64
CA GLY A 260 3.48 4.18 -20.53
C GLY A 260 4.65 4.62 -21.41
N PRO A 261 5.29 5.77 -21.12
CA PRO A 261 6.40 6.25 -21.91
C PRO A 261 7.56 5.27 -22.02
N GLY A 262 8.11 5.15 -23.23
CA GLY A 262 9.21 4.23 -23.52
C GLY A 262 8.81 2.77 -23.74
N TRP A 263 7.58 2.37 -23.39
CA TRP A 263 7.06 1.05 -23.72
C TRP A 263 6.70 0.95 -25.21
N ALA A 264 6.66 -0.26 -25.75
CA ALA A 264 6.33 -0.45 -27.17
C ALA A 264 4.96 0.13 -27.51
N GLY A 265 4.93 0.92 -28.59
CA GLY A 265 3.74 1.58 -29.14
C GLY A 265 3.33 2.91 -28.50
N TYR A 266 3.98 3.32 -27.41
CA TYR A 266 3.74 4.63 -26.79
C TYR A 266 4.26 5.75 -27.70
N ASP A 267 3.47 6.79 -27.91
CA ASP A 267 3.81 7.91 -28.78
C ASP A 267 3.93 9.21 -27.98
N LYS A 268 5.15 9.72 -27.83
CA LYS A 268 5.45 10.96 -27.08
C LYS A 268 4.91 12.23 -27.75
N SER A 269 4.50 12.16 -29.02
CA SER A 269 3.91 13.30 -29.73
C SER A 269 2.41 13.46 -29.47
N LEU A 270 1.79 12.49 -28.80
CA LEU A 270 0.36 12.48 -28.52
C LEU A 270 0.09 12.84 -27.05
N PRO A 271 -1.05 13.51 -26.77
CA PRO A 271 -1.54 13.68 -25.41
C PRO A 271 -1.73 12.34 -24.68
N LEU A 272 -1.67 12.38 -23.34
CA LEU A 272 -1.85 11.22 -22.49
C LEU A 272 -3.18 10.51 -22.76
N SER A 273 -4.28 11.25 -22.87
CA SER A 273 -5.61 10.68 -23.17
C SER A 273 -5.62 9.88 -24.48
N ALA A 274 -5.00 10.42 -25.53
CA ALA A 274 -4.90 9.79 -26.84
C ALA A 274 -4.04 8.52 -26.81
N ASN A 275 -2.94 8.51 -26.04
CA ASN A 275 -2.14 7.30 -25.80
C ASN A 275 -2.94 6.22 -25.07
N VAL A 276 -3.66 6.58 -24.00
CA VAL A 276 -4.49 5.63 -23.23
C VAL A 276 -5.60 5.05 -24.12
N ARG A 277 -6.24 5.88 -24.96
CA ARG A 277 -7.24 5.43 -25.93
C ARG A 277 -6.65 4.51 -26.99
N LYS A 278 -5.50 4.85 -27.56
CA LYS A 278 -4.74 4.00 -28.50
C LYS A 278 -4.44 2.64 -27.88
N ARG A 279 -4.03 2.62 -26.60
CA ARG A 279 -3.76 1.38 -25.86
C ARG A 279 -5.00 0.53 -25.66
N ALA A 280 -6.13 1.14 -25.29
CA ALA A 280 -7.39 0.43 -25.15
C ALA A 280 -7.81 -0.27 -26.46
N HIS A 281 -7.69 0.43 -27.59
CA HIS A 281 -7.91 -0.17 -28.92
C HIS A 281 -6.94 -1.29 -29.25
N ARG A 282 -5.64 -1.13 -28.90
CA ARG A 282 -4.65 -2.19 -29.04
C ARG A 282 -5.05 -3.44 -28.27
N ILE A 283 -5.48 -3.31 -27.02
CA ILE A 283 -5.92 -4.45 -26.20
C ILE A 283 -7.15 -5.11 -26.82
N SER A 284 -8.16 -4.34 -27.23
CA SER A 284 -9.35 -4.87 -27.91
C SER A 284 -9.00 -5.67 -29.16
N GLN A 285 -8.11 -5.14 -30.00
CA GLN A 285 -7.62 -5.82 -31.21
C GLN A 285 -6.95 -7.17 -30.86
N LEU A 286 -6.10 -7.18 -29.83
CA LEU A 286 -5.42 -8.39 -29.36
C LEU A 286 -6.41 -9.43 -28.81
N GLU A 287 -7.35 -9.00 -27.97
CA GLU A 287 -8.36 -9.88 -27.36
C GLU A 287 -9.28 -10.51 -28.43
N LYS A 288 -9.76 -9.71 -29.39
CA LYS A 288 -10.58 -10.21 -30.50
C LYS A 288 -9.81 -11.17 -31.41
N SER A 289 -8.61 -10.78 -31.84
CA SER A 289 -7.77 -11.63 -32.69
C SER A 289 -7.45 -12.97 -32.03
N LYS A 290 -7.15 -12.96 -30.72
CA LYS A 290 -6.86 -14.16 -29.95
C LYS A 290 -8.10 -15.04 -29.78
N ALA A 291 -9.25 -14.45 -29.49
CA ALA A 291 -10.52 -15.17 -29.37
C ALA A 291 -10.92 -15.86 -30.69
N GLU A 292 -10.83 -15.16 -31.82
CA GLU A 292 -11.09 -15.73 -33.15
C GLU A 292 -10.13 -16.89 -33.48
N PHE A 293 -8.85 -16.75 -33.14
CA PHE A 293 -7.87 -17.82 -33.32
C PHE A 293 -8.22 -19.05 -32.47
N ASP A 294 -8.53 -18.85 -31.18
CA ASP A 294 -8.86 -19.95 -30.27
C ASP A 294 -10.18 -20.64 -30.66
N GLU A 295 -11.14 -19.91 -31.21
CA GLU A 295 -12.38 -20.47 -31.78
C GLU A 295 -12.07 -21.36 -32.99
N ARG A 296 -11.26 -20.88 -33.96
CA ARG A 296 -10.81 -21.69 -35.10
C ARG A 296 -10.06 -22.95 -34.67
N GLN A 297 -9.21 -22.87 -33.64
CA GLN A 297 -8.52 -24.06 -33.11
C GLN A 297 -9.48 -25.07 -32.47
N LYS A 298 -10.49 -24.59 -31.73
CA LYS A 298 -11.53 -25.46 -31.14
C LYS A 298 -12.34 -26.16 -32.22
N GLU A 299 -12.74 -25.44 -33.28
CA GLU A 299 -13.46 -26.03 -34.41
C GLU A 299 -12.62 -27.11 -35.11
N LYS A 300 -11.36 -26.82 -35.41
CA LYS A 300 -10.42 -27.81 -35.99
C LYS A 300 -10.27 -29.03 -35.09
N MET A 301 -10.10 -28.84 -33.78
CA MET A 301 -10.02 -29.93 -32.81
C MET A 301 -11.30 -30.77 -32.77
N GLN A 302 -12.48 -30.16 -32.84
CA GLN A 302 -13.75 -30.85 -32.89
C GLN A 302 -13.92 -31.66 -34.18
N VAL A 303 -13.56 -31.09 -35.34
CA VAL A 303 -13.58 -31.79 -36.63
C VAL A 303 -12.62 -32.98 -36.61
N ARG A 304 -11.39 -32.79 -36.12
CA ARG A 304 -10.40 -33.85 -35.95
C ARG A 304 -10.90 -34.96 -35.03
N ASN A 305 -11.45 -34.63 -33.86
CA ASN A 305 -12.01 -35.60 -32.92
C ASN A 305 -13.19 -36.38 -33.54
N LYS A 306 -14.01 -35.73 -34.37
CA LYS A 306 -15.11 -36.37 -35.10
C LYS A 306 -14.60 -37.29 -36.21
N ALA A 307 -13.54 -36.91 -36.92
CA ALA A 307 -12.91 -37.73 -37.95
C ALA A 307 -12.23 -38.98 -37.37
N LEU A 308 -11.48 -38.83 -36.26
CA LEU A 308 -10.88 -39.94 -35.52
C LEU A 308 -11.93 -40.92 -35.00
N LYS A 309 -13.04 -40.43 -34.44
CA LYS A 309 -14.18 -41.28 -34.01
C LYS A 309 -14.83 -42.06 -35.16
N LYS A 310 -14.69 -41.59 -36.41
CA LYS A 310 -15.21 -42.25 -37.61
C LYS A 310 -14.18 -43.15 -38.31
N GLY A 311 -12.99 -43.34 -37.73
CA GLY A 311 -11.96 -44.22 -38.27
C GLY A 311 -11.11 -43.62 -39.39
N TYR A 312 -11.19 -42.31 -39.64
CA TYR A 312 -10.33 -41.64 -40.62
C TYR A 312 -8.94 -41.39 -40.04
N GLN A 313 -7.89 -41.69 -40.82
CA GLN A 313 -6.52 -41.24 -40.52
C GLN A 313 -6.44 -39.73 -40.71
N VAL A 314 -6.03 -39.00 -39.68
CA VAL A 314 -5.78 -37.55 -39.74
C VAL A 314 -4.26 -37.38 -39.89
N SER A 315 -3.81 -36.92 -41.06
CA SER A 315 -2.40 -36.54 -41.28
C SER A 315 -2.06 -35.29 -40.47
N GLY A 316 -0.81 -35.20 -40.00
CA GLY A 316 -0.33 -34.12 -39.14
C GLY A 316 -0.39 -32.76 -39.83
N GLU A 317 -1.45 -32.01 -39.58
CA GLU A 317 -1.46 -30.56 -39.79
C GLU A 317 -0.60 -29.91 -38.68
N GLU A 318 0.35 -29.07 -39.08
CA GLU A 318 1.17 -28.28 -38.15
C GLU A 318 0.26 -27.43 -37.25
N GLU A 319 0.59 -27.34 -35.96
CA GLU A 319 -0.12 -26.45 -35.03
C GLU A 319 0.06 -25.01 -35.52
N GLU A 320 -1.03 -24.39 -35.98
CA GLU A 320 -1.02 -22.97 -36.31
C GLU A 320 -0.66 -22.18 -35.04
N ILE A 321 0.34 -21.30 -35.14
CA ILE A 321 0.74 -20.42 -34.05
C ILE A 321 -0.02 -19.09 -34.20
N TRP A 322 -0.59 -18.58 -33.10
CA TRP A 322 -1.23 -17.27 -33.14
C TRP A 322 -0.19 -16.17 -33.44
N VAL A 323 -0.41 -15.46 -34.54
CA VAL A 323 0.41 -14.31 -34.94
C VAL A 323 -0.23 -13.04 -34.39
N LYS A 324 0.54 -12.29 -33.61
CA LYS A 324 0.09 -11.01 -33.05
C LYS A 324 -0.14 -10.01 -34.19
N PRO A 325 -1.32 -9.35 -34.27
CA PRO A 325 -1.57 -8.35 -35.29
C PRO A 325 -0.66 -7.12 -35.09
N ASP A 326 -0.42 -6.38 -36.17
CA ASP A 326 0.32 -5.11 -36.11
C ASP A 326 -0.47 -4.02 -35.37
N TRP A 327 0.27 -3.01 -34.88
CA TRP A 327 -0.32 -1.83 -34.27
C TRP A 327 -1.19 -1.06 -35.26
N LEU A 328 -2.25 -0.42 -34.75
CA LEU A 328 -3.05 0.50 -35.54
C LEU A 328 -2.17 1.66 -36.04
N SER A 329 -2.28 1.96 -37.33
CA SER A 329 -1.52 3.03 -37.99
C SER A 329 -1.97 4.44 -37.57
N SER A 330 -3.17 4.57 -37.01
CA SER A 330 -3.72 5.84 -36.51
C SER A 330 -4.43 5.62 -35.18
N VAL A 331 -4.57 6.70 -34.39
CA VAL A 331 -5.31 6.68 -33.12
C VAL A 331 -6.78 6.95 -33.40
N PRO A 332 -7.70 6.00 -33.10
CA PRO A 332 -9.12 6.24 -33.29
C PRO A 332 -9.63 7.37 -32.40
N MET A 333 -10.62 8.12 -32.88
CA MET A 333 -11.20 9.22 -32.10
C MET A 333 -12.23 8.72 -31.09
N GLU A 334 -12.92 7.63 -31.41
CA GLU A 334 -13.89 6.98 -30.56
C GLU A 334 -13.25 6.11 -29.46
N CYS A 335 -13.99 5.91 -28.37
CA CYS A 335 -13.61 4.98 -27.33
C CYS A 335 -13.71 3.53 -27.82
N SER A 336 -12.76 2.70 -27.39
CA SER A 336 -12.81 1.26 -27.60
C SER A 336 -13.91 0.60 -26.73
N ASP A 337 -14.26 -0.63 -27.08
CA ASP A 337 -15.05 -1.54 -26.25
C ASP A 337 -14.28 -1.97 -24.99
N VAL A 338 -12.95 -2.02 -25.08
CA VAL A 338 -12.08 -2.06 -23.89
C VAL A 338 -11.95 -0.65 -23.33
N ARG A 339 -12.16 -0.48 -22.02
CA ARG A 339 -11.98 0.82 -21.34
C ARG A 339 -11.27 0.61 -20.01
N PHE A 340 -10.38 1.52 -19.66
CA PHE A 340 -9.77 1.54 -18.34
C PHE A 340 -10.70 2.23 -17.35
N ASP A 341 -10.86 1.64 -16.17
CA ASP A 341 -11.58 2.27 -15.07
C ASP A 341 -10.67 3.24 -14.32
N VAL A 342 -9.45 2.80 -14.07
CA VAL A 342 -8.43 3.51 -13.30
C VAL A 342 -7.11 3.44 -14.04
N VAL A 343 -6.47 4.58 -14.18
CA VAL A 343 -5.07 4.73 -14.59
C VAL A 343 -4.31 5.23 -13.36
N LEU A 344 -3.52 4.35 -12.75
CA LEU A 344 -2.68 4.68 -11.60
C LEU A 344 -1.27 5.01 -12.08
N THR A 345 -0.71 6.13 -11.65
CA THR A 345 0.73 6.38 -11.76
C THR A 345 1.33 6.68 -10.40
N ILE A 346 2.55 6.23 -10.20
CA ILE A 346 3.40 6.56 -9.04
C ILE A 346 4.74 7.16 -9.48
N SER A 347 4.89 7.36 -10.79
CA SER A 347 6.11 7.83 -11.43
C SER A 347 5.94 9.29 -11.80
N ASN A 348 7.00 10.08 -11.64
CA ASN A 348 7.04 11.43 -12.18
C ASN A 348 7.38 11.35 -13.66
N ILE A 349 6.35 11.17 -14.48
CA ILE A 349 6.42 10.96 -15.91
C ILE A 349 6.44 12.30 -16.65
N TYR A 350 5.56 13.21 -16.24
CA TYR A 350 5.35 14.50 -16.90
C TYR A 350 5.80 15.63 -16.00
N ARG A 351 6.26 16.71 -16.62
CA ARG A 351 6.42 17.98 -15.89
C ARG A 351 5.05 18.63 -15.73
N GLU A 352 4.89 19.46 -14.70
CA GLU A 352 3.68 20.24 -14.45
C GLU A 352 3.18 21.00 -15.69
N THR A 353 4.11 21.51 -16.51
CA THR A 353 3.84 22.31 -17.71
C THR A 353 3.91 21.50 -19.01
N ASP A 354 3.84 20.17 -18.96
CA ASP A 354 3.92 19.34 -20.17
C ASP A 354 2.66 19.53 -21.04
N PRO A 355 2.80 19.96 -22.32
CA PRO A 355 1.65 20.19 -23.19
C PRO A 355 0.89 18.91 -23.57
N HIS A 356 1.46 17.73 -23.33
CA HIS A 356 0.80 16.44 -23.60
C HIS A 356 0.07 15.87 -22.37
N LEU A 357 0.09 16.57 -21.23
CA LEU A 357 -0.66 16.18 -20.04
C LEU A 357 -2.07 16.76 -20.09
N ASP A 358 -3.06 15.92 -20.38
CA ASP A 358 -4.47 16.29 -20.46
C ASP A 358 -5.38 15.38 -19.61
N PHE A 359 -6.67 15.74 -19.50
CA PHE A 359 -7.66 14.89 -18.84
C PHE A 359 -7.91 13.61 -19.63
N LEU A 360 -7.95 12.48 -18.92
CA LEU A 360 -8.32 11.21 -19.51
C LEU A 360 -9.78 11.22 -19.99
N ASP A 361 -10.03 10.52 -21.09
CA ASP A 361 -11.36 10.35 -21.67
C ASP A 361 -11.90 8.93 -21.45
N CYS A 362 -13.00 8.60 -22.13
CA CYS A 362 -13.62 7.28 -22.09
C CYS A 362 -14.03 6.76 -20.70
N GLY A 363 -14.12 7.66 -19.71
CA GLY A 363 -14.53 7.37 -18.33
C GLY A 363 -13.41 6.85 -17.43
N ALA A 364 -12.15 6.86 -17.89
CA ALA A 364 -10.99 6.49 -17.09
C ALA A 364 -10.68 7.57 -16.03
N LEU A 365 -10.37 7.14 -14.82
CA LEU A 365 -9.89 8.05 -13.76
C LEU A 365 -8.37 8.06 -13.69
N MET A 366 -7.79 9.26 -13.66
CA MET A 366 -6.37 9.44 -13.36
C MET A 366 -6.17 9.49 -11.85
N VAL A 367 -5.40 8.52 -11.34
CA VAL A 367 -4.99 8.42 -9.94
C VAL A 367 -3.48 8.57 -9.88
N GLN A 368 -2.99 9.59 -9.18
CA GLN A 368 -1.55 9.78 -8.99
C GLN A 368 -1.18 9.57 -7.53
N GLN A 369 -0.29 8.63 -7.23
CA GLN A 369 0.38 8.58 -5.94
C GLN A 369 1.67 9.39 -5.99
N LEU A 370 1.76 10.37 -5.09
CA LEU A 370 2.92 11.24 -4.98
C LEU A 370 4.14 10.48 -4.45
N GLY A 371 5.31 10.89 -4.95
CA GLY A 371 6.60 10.50 -4.40
C GLY A 371 6.89 11.17 -3.07
N ASP A 372 8.10 10.97 -2.55
CA ASP A 372 8.50 11.58 -1.28
C ASP A 372 8.69 13.10 -1.47
N CYS A 373 7.99 13.91 -0.67
CA CYS A 373 7.99 15.38 -0.77
C CYS A 373 9.25 16.07 -0.21
N HIS A 374 10.45 15.58 -0.52
CA HIS A 374 11.69 16.27 -0.14
C HIS A 374 11.81 17.59 -0.89
N SER A 375 12.24 18.64 -0.20
CA SER A 375 12.36 20.01 -0.72
C SER A 375 11.08 20.51 -1.41
N LEU A 376 9.90 20.07 -0.92
CA LEU A 376 8.59 20.38 -1.49
C LEU A 376 8.40 19.92 -2.96
N ARG A 377 9.30 19.08 -3.48
CA ARG A 377 9.35 18.68 -4.90
C ARG A 377 8.03 18.10 -5.40
N CYS A 378 7.33 17.33 -4.56
CA CYS A 378 6.05 16.72 -4.94
C CYS A 378 4.97 17.73 -5.34
N THR A 379 5.04 18.98 -4.88
CA THR A 379 4.10 20.04 -5.28
C THR A 379 4.25 20.44 -6.76
N SER A 380 5.45 20.24 -7.33
CA SER A 380 5.77 20.47 -8.74
C SER A 380 5.71 19.20 -9.62
N GLU A 381 5.65 18.03 -9.00
CA GLU A 381 5.49 16.74 -9.71
C GLU A 381 4.03 16.26 -9.76
N TRP A 382 3.15 17.02 -9.11
CA TRP A 382 1.72 16.78 -9.10
C TRP A 382 1.08 17.21 -10.44
N TYR A 383 0.04 16.50 -10.88
CA TYR A 383 -0.67 16.77 -12.14
C TYR A 383 -2.02 17.45 -11.91
N PRO A 384 -2.05 18.76 -11.57
CA PRO A 384 -3.27 19.48 -11.23
C PRO A 384 -4.32 19.44 -12.35
N GLN A 385 -3.88 19.44 -13.60
CA GLN A 385 -4.77 19.52 -14.77
C GLN A 385 -5.31 18.18 -15.25
N SER A 386 -4.89 17.05 -14.65
CA SER A 386 -5.28 15.71 -15.13
C SER A 386 -5.83 14.84 -14.00
N ASN A 387 -5.35 15.02 -12.77
CA ASN A 387 -5.70 14.15 -11.66
C ASN A 387 -7.15 14.26 -11.23
N ASN A 388 -7.84 13.12 -11.19
CA ASN A 388 -9.09 12.98 -10.48
C ASN A 388 -8.83 12.74 -8.99
N ILE A 389 -7.85 11.88 -8.69
CA ILE A 389 -7.49 11.48 -7.33
C ILE A 389 -5.99 11.64 -7.16
N THR A 390 -5.58 12.34 -6.10
CA THR A 390 -4.18 12.49 -5.71
C THR A 390 -3.96 11.78 -4.38
N LEU A 391 -3.00 10.87 -4.34
CA LEU A 391 -2.70 10.08 -3.16
C LEU A 391 -1.37 10.51 -2.56
N SER A 392 -1.33 10.80 -1.25
CA SER A 392 -0.06 10.92 -0.52
C SER A 392 0.18 9.67 0.32
N LYS A 393 1.46 9.28 0.42
CA LYS A 393 1.93 8.23 1.32
C LYS A 393 1.85 8.62 2.80
N TYR A 394 1.79 9.91 3.09
CA TYR A 394 1.92 10.46 4.43
C TYR A 394 0.75 11.41 4.67
N ALA A 395 -0.16 11.03 5.56
CA ALA A 395 -1.43 11.72 5.75
C ALA A 395 -1.25 13.24 6.00
N PHE A 396 -0.20 13.60 6.73
CA PHE A 396 0.09 14.98 7.09
C PHE A 396 0.49 15.88 5.90
N GLU A 397 0.98 15.31 4.79
CA GLU A 397 1.37 16.10 3.63
C GLU A 397 0.14 16.71 2.94
N LEU A 398 -1.02 16.06 3.03
CA LEU A 398 -2.26 16.54 2.43
C LEU A 398 -2.74 17.88 3.02
N PRO A 399 -2.96 18.03 4.34
CA PRO A 399 -3.38 19.31 4.91
C PRO A 399 -2.27 20.36 4.91
N GLU A 400 -0.99 19.98 4.81
CA GLU A 400 0.12 20.94 4.90
C GLU A 400 0.58 21.47 3.55
N LEU A 401 0.73 20.59 2.56
CA LEU A 401 1.24 20.94 1.23
C LEU A 401 0.11 21.13 0.23
N PHE A 402 -0.94 20.33 0.34
CA PHE A 402 -2.08 20.32 -0.59
C PHE A 402 -3.33 20.95 0.03
N GLU A 403 -3.16 21.93 0.92
CA GLU A 403 -4.27 22.73 1.45
C GLU A 403 -5.02 23.41 0.30
N TYR A 404 -6.35 23.29 0.28
CA TYR A 404 -7.21 23.81 -0.79
C TYR A 404 -6.87 25.24 -1.21
N ASN A 405 -6.73 26.16 -0.24
CA ASN A 405 -6.47 27.56 -0.53
C ASN A 405 -5.09 27.78 -1.17
N LYS A 406 -4.07 27.02 -0.73
CA LYS A 406 -2.72 27.08 -1.31
C LYS A 406 -2.74 26.58 -2.75
N VAL A 407 -3.38 25.44 -2.97
CA VAL A 407 -3.52 24.81 -4.29
C VAL A 407 -4.31 25.72 -5.24
N LYS A 408 -5.48 26.21 -4.82
CA LYS A 408 -6.34 27.09 -5.63
C LYS A 408 -5.67 28.42 -5.98
N LYS A 409 -4.79 28.93 -5.11
CA LYS A 409 -3.98 30.11 -5.40
C LYS A 409 -2.92 29.85 -6.48
N MET A 410 -2.31 28.66 -6.48
CA MET A 410 -1.33 28.26 -7.51
C MET A 410 -2.01 27.91 -8.84
N TYR A 411 -3.19 27.29 -8.77
CA TYR A 411 -3.96 26.82 -9.93
C TYR A 411 -5.39 27.36 -9.86
N PRO A 412 -5.66 28.58 -10.36
CA PRO A 412 -6.97 29.22 -10.27
C PRO A 412 -8.09 28.44 -10.97
N ASP A 413 -7.78 27.75 -12.07
CA ASP A 413 -8.75 26.99 -12.86
C ASP A 413 -8.98 25.57 -12.32
N TRP A 414 -8.17 25.12 -11.36
CA TRP A 414 -8.29 23.79 -10.78
C TRP A 414 -9.55 23.66 -9.93
N GLU A 415 -10.27 22.56 -10.11
CA GLU A 415 -11.40 22.17 -9.28
C GLU A 415 -10.98 21.09 -8.27
N MET A 416 -11.51 21.17 -7.05
CA MET A 416 -11.19 20.22 -6.00
C MET A 416 -11.52 18.79 -6.45
N GLY A 417 -10.49 17.95 -6.60
CA GLY A 417 -10.60 16.51 -6.77
C GLY A 417 -10.73 15.77 -5.44
N LEU A 418 -10.25 14.53 -5.39
CA LEU A 418 -10.09 13.77 -4.14
C LEU A 418 -8.61 13.66 -3.77
N PHE A 419 -8.27 14.02 -2.54
CA PHE A 419 -6.95 13.82 -1.95
C PHE A 419 -7.01 12.70 -0.92
N GLY A 420 -6.41 11.56 -1.24
CA GLY A 420 -6.45 10.37 -0.40
C GLY A 420 -5.13 10.10 0.31
N TYR A 421 -5.21 9.61 1.53
CA TYR A 421 -4.05 9.03 2.22
C TYR A 421 -3.93 7.53 1.88
N SER A 422 -2.82 7.15 1.27
CA SER A 422 -2.49 5.79 0.84
C SER A 422 -1.12 5.39 1.42
N PRO A 423 -1.06 4.81 2.64
CA PRO A 423 0.19 4.56 3.35
C PRO A 423 1.18 3.71 2.56
N ASP A 424 2.46 3.80 2.89
CA ASP A 424 3.42 2.79 2.42
C ASP A 424 3.05 1.38 2.95
N THR A 425 3.26 0.36 2.13
CA THR A 425 2.81 -1.03 2.36
C THR A 425 3.91 -2.04 1.99
N GLY A 426 3.73 -3.31 2.35
CA GLY A 426 4.58 -4.41 1.86
C GLY A 426 3.76 -5.58 1.33
N ASN A 427 4.39 -6.40 0.51
CA ASN A 427 3.81 -7.66 0.02
C ASN A 427 4.02 -8.80 1.02
N GLU A 428 2.94 -9.38 1.51
CA GLU A 428 2.92 -10.45 2.50
C GLU A 428 3.53 -11.78 2.02
N TRP A 429 3.67 -11.98 0.70
CA TRP A 429 4.38 -13.14 0.13
C TRP A 429 5.89 -12.92 -0.06
N ASP A 430 6.34 -11.66 -0.12
CA ASP A 430 7.77 -11.32 -0.17
C ASP A 430 8.34 -11.18 1.26
N PHE A 431 7.55 -10.55 2.15
CA PHE A 431 7.85 -10.29 3.54
C PHE A 431 6.94 -11.14 4.43
N TYR A 432 7.53 -12.11 5.10
CA TYR A 432 6.84 -13.06 5.98
C TYR A 432 7.82 -13.51 7.05
N PRO A 433 7.41 -13.95 8.24
CA PRO A 433 8.37 -14.34 9.27
C PRO A 433 8.95 -15.74 9.04
N ILE A 434 10.09 -16.01 9.67
CA ILE A 434 10.63 -17.36 9.87
C ILE A 434 10.45 -17.78 11.34
N PRO A 435 10.58 -19.08 11.67
CA PRO A 435 10.62 -19.53 13.06
C PRO A 435 11.66 -18.74 13.88
N TRP A 436 11.33 -18.44 15.14
CA TRP A 436 12.13 -17.49 15.92
C TRP A 436 13.57 -17.97 16.20
N HIS A 437 13.77 -19.25 16.51
CA HIS A 437 15.11 -19.84 16.64
C HIS A 437 15.96 -19.80 15.35
N GLU A 438 15.33 -19.67 14.17
CA GLU A 438 16.06 -19.55 12.90
C GLU A 438 16.56 -18.12 12.66
N LYS A 439 16.12 -17.13 13.45
CA LYS A 439 16.62 -15.76 13.37
C LYS A 439 18.09 -15.70 13.82
N THR A 440 18.98 -15.42 12.87
CA THR A 440 20.44 -15.46 13.07
C THR A 440 21.03 -14.15 13.58
N THR A 441 20.26 -13.04 13.59
CA THR A 441 20.77 -11.72 13.99
C THR A 441 19.89 -11.10 15.07
N ASP A 442 20.50 -10.61 16.15
CA ASP A 442 19.77 -9.88 17.20
C ASP A 442 19.25 -8.53 16.71
N ALA A 443 20.12 -7.67 16.18
CA ALA A 443 19.72 -6.40 15.59
C ALA A 443 20.43 -6.11 14.27
N LYS A 444 19.71 -5.50 13.32
CA LYS A 444 20.26 -5.11 12.01
C LYS A 444 19.73 -3.75 11.57
N VAL A 445 20.63 -2.87 11.12
CA VAL A 445 20.29 -1.55 10.57
C VAL A 445 20.05 -1.65 9.06
N PHE A 446 18.97 -1.01 8.58
CA PHE A 446 18.53 -1.07 7.18
C PHE A 446 18.42 0.29 6.53
N GLY A 447 18.82 0.40 5.26
CA GLY A 447 18.65 1.61 4.46
C GLY A 447 19.92 2.45 4.33
N PHE A 448 19.80 3.52 3.56
CA PHE A 448 20.86 4.50 3.37
C PHE A 448 21.00 5.39 4.62
N ASP A 449 22.24 5.74 4.97
CA ASP A 449 22.58 6.68 6.04
C ASP A 449 22.74 8.10 5.49
N GLY A 450 22.52 9.11 6.33
CA GLY A 450 22.58 10.52 5.95
C GLY A 450 21.92 11.42 7.00
N SER A 451 22.16 12.72 6.92
CA SER A 451 21.62 13.73 7.84
C SER A 451 20.09 13.73 7.95
N PHE A 452 19.39 13.25 6.92
CA PHE A 452 17.94 13.05 6.94
C PHE A 452 17.48 11.86 7.80
N TYR A 453 18.38 10.95 8.14
CA TYR A 453 18.15 9.68 8.85
C TYR A 453 19.10 9.52 10.07
N PRO A 454 18.84 10.24 11.19
CA PRO A 454 19.84 10.39 12.26
C PRO A 454 20.20 9.12 13.03
N ILE A 455 19.23 8.24 13.32
CA ILE A 455 19.46 7.02 14.12
C ILE A 455 20.34 6.04 13.32
N ARG A 456 19.97 5.77 12.07
CA ARG A 456 20.73 4.94 11.12
C ARG A 456 22.13 5.49 10.93
N THR A 457 22.26 6.80 10.78
CA THR A 457 23.57 7.45 10.62
C THR A 457 24.45 7.25 11.84
N THR A 458 23.89 7.42 13.05
CA THR A 458 24.59 7.17 14.31
C THR A 458 25.08 5.73 14.39
N VAL A 459 24.22 4.75 14.09
CA VAL A 459 24.59 3.34 14.06
C VAL A 459 25.64 3.06 13.00
N THR A 460 25.46 3.50 11.75
CA THR A 460 26.40 3.21 10.67
C THR A 460 27.77 3.88 10.89
N ASN A 461 27.82 5.06 11.49
CA ASN A 461 29.08 5.72 11.84
C ASN A 461 29.83 4.96 12.94
N PHE A 462 29.11 4.47 13.96
CA PHE A 462 29.71 3.59 14.95
C PHE A 462 30.28 2.33 14.31
N LEU A 463 29.53 1.67 13.41
CA LEU A 463 29.99 0.45 12.74
C LEU A 463 31.21 0.67 11.84
N ARG A 464 31.31 1.83 11.17
CA ARG A 464 32.51 2.19 10.38
C ARG A 464 33.77 2.36 11.24
N ASN A 465 33.59 2.84 12.47
CA ASN A 465 34.69 3.13 13.40
C ASN A 465 35.01 1.95 14.34
N LEU A 466 34.26 0.84 14.24
CA LEU A 466 34.43 -0.32 15.10
C LEU A 466 35.72 -1.08 14.71
N PRO A 467 36.59 -1.44 15.67
CA PRO A 467 37.70 -2.32 15.39
C PRO A 467 37.22 -3.68 14.87
N THR A 468 37.91 -4.26 13.89
CA THR A 468 37.53 -5.52 13.21
C THR A 468 37.32 -6.71 14.15
N ASN A 469 37.89 -6.67 15.35
CA ASN A 469 37.83 -7.76 16.33
C ASN A 469 36.64 -7.67 17.30
N GLN A 470 35.82 -6.60 17.22
CA GLN A 470 34.64 -6.44 18.05
C GLN A 470 33.38 -6.85 17.29
N GLN A 471 32.51 -7.62 17.93
CA GLN A 471 31.19 -7.94 17.40
C GLN A 471 30.19 -6.88 17.87
N PRO A 472 29.59 -6.09 16.96
CA PRO A 472 28.60 -5.10 17.35
C PRO A 472 27.25 -5.78 17.65
N LEU A 473 26.49 -5.22 18.59
CA LEU A 473 25.10 -5.63 18.83
C LEU A 473 24.23 -5.47 17.58
N ILE A 474 24.44 -4.40 16.83
CA ILE A 474 23.70 -4.06 15.62
C ILE A 474 24.59 -4.29 14.40
N SER A 475 24.19 -5.15 13.48
CA SER A 475 24.89 -5.35 12.20
C SER A 475 24.31 -4.46 11.09
N ARG A 476 25.02 -4.28 9.96
CA ARG A 476 24.51 -3.50 8.80
C ARG A 476 23.99 -4.41 7.71
N HIS A 477 22.76 -4.18 7.25
CA HIS A 477 22.31 -4.72 5.97
C HIS A 477 22.87 -3.86 4.82
N PRO A 478 23.49 -4.46 3.79
CA PRO A 478 23.97 -3.71 2.62
C PRO A 478 22.85 -2.94 1.92
N HIS A 479 23.13 -1.70 1.50
CA HIS A 479 22.23 -0.93 0.65
C HIS A 479 22.58 -1.22 -0.82
N PRO A 480 21.63 -1.64 -1.68
CA PRO A 480 21.98 -2.09 -3.02
C PRO A 480 22.21 -0.95 -4.03
N GLY A 481 22.07 0.32 -3.63
CA GLY A 481 22.23 1.49 -4.50
C GLY A 481 20.90 2.18 -4.79
N TYR A 482 20.78 2.89 -5.90
CA TYR A 482 19.51 3.51 -6.33
C TYR A 482 19.07 3.08 -7.73
N THR A 483 20.00 2.57 -8.54
CA THR A 483 19.79 2.16 -9.92
C THR A 483 20.40 0.79 -10.18
N VAL A 484 19.78 0.01 -11.06
CA VAL A 484 20.35 -1.23 -11.59
C VAL A 484 20.77 -1.04 -13.05
N THR A 485 21.87 -1.66 -13.44
CA THR A 485 22.34 -1.64 -14.83
C THR A 485 21.56 -2.67 -15.64
N VAL A 486 21.02 -2.24 -16.78
CA VAL A 486 20.19 -3.05 -17.68
C VAL A 486 20.84 -3.07 -19.08
N PRO A 487 20.89 -4.22 -19.79
CA PRO A 487 21.45 -4.30 -21.14
C PRO A 487 20.78 -3.34 -22.11
N GLN A 488 21.54 -2.79 -23.06
CA GLN A 488 21.04 -1.85 -24.06
C GLN A 488 19.96 -2.49 -24.95
N GLU A 489 20.10 -3.78 -25.26
CA GLU A 489 19.15 -4.56 -26.06
C GLU A 489 17.72 -4.53 -25.51
N VAL A 490 17.56 -4.52 -24.17
CA VAL A 490 16.26 -4.44 -23.50
C VAL A 490 15.62 -3.05 -23.69
N ARG A 491 16.44 -2.00 -23.78
CA ARG A 491 15.97 -0.62 -24.03
C ARG A 491 15.54 -0.43 -25.47
N ASP A 492 16.31 -1.03 -26.39
CA ASP A 492 16.09 -0.91 -27.82
C ASP A 492 14.86 -1.74 -28.28
N ASN A 493 14.50 -2.77 -27.50
CA ASN A 493 13.35 -3.64 -27.76
C ASN A 493 12.39 -3.64 -26.56
N PRO A 494 11.67 -2.53 -26.31
CA PRO A 494 10.80 -2.42 -25.16
C PRO A 494 9.63 -3.40 -25.24
N LEU A 495 9.18 -3.89 -24.09
CA LEU A 495 8.01 -4.76 -23.99
C LEU A 495 6.71 -4.00 -24.34
N GLU A 496 5.70 -4.72 -24.82
CA GLU A 496 4.35 -4.15 -25.01
C GLU A 496 3.55 -4.06 -23.70
N THR A 497 3.90 -4.84 -22.68
CA THR A 497 3.31 -4.79 -21.32
C THR A 497 4.20 -5.54 -20.34
N TYR A 498 3.86 -5.48 -19.04
CA TYR A 498 4.52 -6.27 -18.01
C TYR A 498 4.29 -7.76 -18.23
N GLU A 499 5.38 -8.52 -18.19
CA GLU A 499 5.37 -9.97 -18.24
C GLU A 499 5.92 -10.52 -16.92
N GLN A 500 5.12 -11.34 -16.24
CA GLN A 500 5.50 -11.90 -14.95
C GLN A 500 6.75 -12.78 -15.10
N ASN A 501 7.75 -12.53 -14.26
CA ASN A 501 9.05 -13.23 -14.27
C ASN A 501 9.90 -13.02 -15.54
N HIS A 502 9.67 -11.95 -16.31
CA HIS A 502 10.54 -11.61 -17.44
C HIS A 502 12.01 -11.42 -17.01
N GLU A 503 12.96 -11.77 -17.88
CA GLU A 503 14.40 -11.75 -17.56
C GLU A 503 14.89 -10.37 -17.10
N SER A 504 14.37 -9.30 -17.69
CA SER A 504 14.70 -7.91 -17.34
C SER A 504 14.40 -7.55 -15.87
N TYR A 505 13.55 -8.33 -15.18
CA TYR A 505 13.17 -8.09 -13.79
C TYR A 505 13.93 -8.96 -12.78
N LYS A 506 14.76 -9.90 -13.25
CA LYS A 506 15.44 -10.89 -12.38
C LYS A 506 16.29 -10.24 -11.29
N THR A 507 16.99 -9.15 -11.60
CA THR A 507 17.82 -8.43 -10.62
C THR A 507 16.98 -7.85 -9.48
N HIS A 508 15.85 -7.22 -9.78
CA HIS A 508 14.98 -6.67 -8.74
C HIS A 508 14.34 -7.76 -7.87
N ILE A 509 13.96 -8.91 -8.45
CA ILE A 509 13.49 -10.07 -7.66
C ILE A 509 14.56 -10.49 -6.66
N GLN A 510 15.82 -10.59 -7.11
CA GLN A 510 16.94 -10.96 -6.25
C GLN A 510 17.19 -9.92 -5.14
N LEU A 511 17.16 -8.64 -5.48
CA LEU A 511 17.33 -7.55 -4.51
C LEU A 511 16.21 -7.52 -3.48
N ARG A 512 14.95 -7.70 -3.92
CA ARG A 512 13.76 -7.78 -3.05
C ARG A 512 13.87 -8.98 -2.11
N SER A 513 14.21 -10.16 -2.65
CA SER A 513 14.40 -11.39 -1.89
C SER A 513 15.52 -11.25 -0.85
N PHE A 514 16.66 -10.68 -1.25
CA PHE A 514 17.79 -10.45 -0.34
C PHE A 514 17.43 -9.50 0.80
N PHE A 515 16.77 -8.39 0.49
CA PHE A 515 16.31 -7.42 1.48
C PHE A 515 15.28 -8.02 2.45
N ALA A 516 14.28 -8.74 1.92
CA ALA A 516 13.27 -9.42 2.73
C ALA A 516 13.88 -10.52 3.61
N LYS A 517 14.86 -11.29 3.09
CA LYS A 517 15.61 -12.28 3.86
C LYS A 517 16.35 -11.61 5.03
N GLY A 518 17.00 -10.47 4.76
CA GLY A 518 17.69 -9.70 5.79
C GLY A 518 16.77 -9.31 6.96
N MET A 519 15.54 -8.87 6.68
CA MET A 519 14.54 -8.56 7.70
C MET A 519 14.01 -9.79 8.43
N ARG A 520 13.80 -10.90 7.71
CA ARG A 520 13.35 -12.17 8.27
C ARG A 520 14.30 -12.73 9.33
N GLU A 521 15.59 -12.68 9.04
CA GLU A 521 16.64 -13.23 9.90
C GLU A 521 16.98 -12.34 11.12
N ALA A 522 16.48 -11.10 11.15
CA ALA A 522 16.69 -10.18 12.26
C ALA A 522 15.56 -10.29 13.30
N LYS A 523 15.90 -10.23 14.60
CA LYS A 523 14.91 -10.05 15.68
C LYS A 523 14.48 -8.58 15.77
N VAL A 524 15.44 -7.66 15.69
CA VAL A 524 15.23 -6.21 15.71
C VAL A 524 15.72 -5.54 14.42
N CYS A 525 14.86 -4.74 13.80
CA CYS A 525 15.14 -3.95 12.61
C CYS A 525 15.30 -2.48 13.00
N VAL A 526 16.49 -1.92 12.79
CA VAL A 526 16.82 -0.55 13.18
C VAL A 526 16.74 0.36 11.96
N PHE A 527 15.87 1.37 12.05
CA PHE A 527 15.78 2.48 11.12
C PHE A 527 15.05 3.66 11.78
N ASP A 528 14.84 4.76 11.05
CA ASP A 528 14.20 5.97 11.57
C ASP A 528 13.04 6.40 10.67
N ALA A 529 12.12 7.16 11.26
CA ALA A 529 11.02 7.85 10.62
C ALA A 529 11.49 9.09 9.82
N SER A 530 12.80 9.32 9.71
CA SER A 530 13.42 10.54 9.16
C SER A 530 13.11 11.81 9.95
N LEU A 531 13.75 12.93 9.59
CA LEU A 531 13.41 14.25 10.17
C LEU A 531 11.95 14.68 9.91
N GLU A 532 11.31 14.08 8.91
CA GLU A 532 9.90 14.33 8.54
C GLU A 532 8.90 13.44 9.27
N ARG A 533 9.35 12.48 10.11
CA ARG A 533 8.50 11.56 10.89
C ARG A 533 7.53 10.70 10.06
N LYS A 534 8.01 10.29 8.90
CA LYS A 534 7.35 9.43 7.93
C LYS A 534 7.35 7.97 8.38
N MET A 535 6.19 7.35 8.37
CA MET A 535 6.08 5.89 8.37
C MET A 535 6.49 5.32 7.00
N ILE A 536 7.79 5.31 6.73
CA ILE A 536 8.35 4.80 5.48
C ILE A 536 8.03 3.31 5.28
N ARG A 537 8.02 2.85 4.03
CA ARG A 537 7.76 1.45 3.66
C ARG A 537 8.46 0.36 4.47
N LYS A 538 9.66 0.64 5.02
CA LYS A 538 10.41 -0.31 5.86
C LYS A 538 9.64 -0.74 7.12
N TYR A 539 8.73 0.08 7.66
CA TYR A 539 7.88 -0.32 8.78
C TYR A 539 6.99 -1.50 8.41
N ALA A 540 6.20 -1.38 7.34
CA ALA A 540 5.33 -2.45 6.86
C ALA A 540 6.13 -3.73 6.54
N GLN A 541 7.26 -3.58 5.84
CA GLN A 541 8.13 -4.70 5.45
C GLN A 541 8.75 -5.42 6.66
N ALA A 542 9.19 -4.69 7.68
CA ALA A 542 9.75 -5.26 8.90
C ALA A 542 8.67 -5.97 9.73
N PHE A 543 7.50 -5.35 9.91
CA PHE A 543 6.38 -5.94 10.64
C PHE A 543 5.90 -7.25 9.99
N LEU A 544 5.72 -7.26 8.67
CA LEU A 544 5.36 -8.47 7.92
C LEU A 544 6.44 -9.57 8.04
N SER A 545 7.72 -9.20 8.17
CA SER A 545 8.84 -10.14 8.35
C SER A 545 8.99 -10.67 9.80
N GLY A 546 8.10 -10.29 10.72
CA GLY A 546 8.22 -10.61 12.14
C GLY A 546 9.50 -10.02 12.76
N CYS A 547 9.91 -8.84 12.31
CA CYS A 547 11.05 -8.09 12.83
C CYS A 547 10.54 -6.91 13.65
N VAL A 548 10.93 -6.82 14.92
CA VAL A 548 10.51 -5.71 15.78
C VAL A 548 11.28 -4.46 15.40
N VAL A 549 10.58 -3.38 15.12
CA VAL A 549 11.22 -2.13 14.69
C VAL A 549 11.75 -1.38 15.90
N ALA A 550 13.01 -0.93 15.82
CA ALA A 550 13.59 0.04 16.73
C ALA A 550 13.81 1.36 16.00
N SER A 551 13.07 2.39 16.40
CA SER A 551 12.93 3.63 15.64
C SER A 551 12.34 4.77 16.48
N ASP A 552 12.49 6.00 16.01
CA ASP A 552 11.63 7.09 16.42
C ASP A 552 10.20 6.87 15.90
N LEU A 553 9.22 7.41 16.62
CA LEU A 553 7.81 7.15 16.34
C LEU A 553 7.34 8.04 15.17
N PRO A 554 6.83 7.45 14.07
CA PRO A 554 6.29 8.24 12.98
C PRO A 554 4.91 8.82 13.36
N THR A 555 4.43 9.78 12.57
CA THR A 555 3.17 10.48 12.83
C THR A 555 1.93 9.75 12.30
N GLU A 556 2.10 8.74 11.46
CA GLU A 556 1.02 7.89 10.96
C GLU A 556 0.73 6.74 11.93
N GLN A 557 -0.55 6.50 12.22
CA GLN A 557 -1.01 5.34 12.99
C GLN A 557 -0.35 5.19 14.37
N GLU A 558 0.10 6.32 14.94
CA GLU A 558 0.95 6.43 16.11
C GLU A 558 0.47 5.57 17.31
N THR A 559 -0.82 5.68 17.65
CA THR A 559 -1.45 4.96 18.77
C THR A 559 -1.41 3.44 18.62
N ALA A 560 -1.46 2.94 17.39
CA ALA A 560 -1.41 1.51 17.14
C ALA A 560 0.03 1.01 17.21
N ILE A 561 0.93 1.67 16.48
CA ILE A 561 2.31 1.21 16.30
C ILE A 561 3.19 1.40 17.54
N SER A 562 2.89 2.37 18.41
CA SER A 562 3.65 2.63 19.64
C SER A 562 3.66 1.44 20.59
N LYS A 563 2.75 0.47 20.43
CA LYS A 563 2.62 -0.73 21.25
C LYS A 563 3.66 -1.81 20.94
N PHE A 564 4.22 -1.79 19.73
CA PHE A 564 5.09 -2.87 19.23
C PHE A 564 6.36 -2.36 18.52
N ILE A 565 6.75 -1.11 18.79
CA ILE A 565 8.03 -0.51 18.38
C ILE A 565 8.91 -0.33 19.63
N ILE A 566 10.22 -0.52 19.49
CA ILE A 566 11.23 -0.10 20.47
C ILE A 566 11.50 1.39 20.23
N PRO A 567 11.05 2.30 21.12
CA PRO A 567 11.19 3.72 20.88
C PRO A 567 12.64 4.16 21.02
N LEU A 568 13.17 4.79 19.98
CA LEU A 568 14.47 5.44 19.95
C LEU A 568 14.30 6.94 19.77
N LYS A 569 15.30 7.74 20.17
CA LYS A 569 15.33 9.16 19.85
C LYS A 569 16.44 9.48 18.86
N SER A 570 16.18 10.41 17.96
CA SER A 570 17.13 10.88 16.94
C SER A 570 18.37 11.56 17.52
N THR A 571 18.31 12.00 18.78
CA THR A 571 19.40 12.63 19.53
C THR A 571 20.26 11.64 20.32
N TRP A 572 19.87 10.37 20.40
CA TRP A 572 20.59 9.37 21.19
C TRP A 572 21.92 8.98 20.56
N ASN A 573 22.93 8.83 21.41
CA ASN A 573 24.19 8.22 21.02
C ASN A 573 24.08 6.68 20.95
N ILE A 574 25.11 6.03 20.41
CA ILE A 574 25.11 4.58 20.23
C ILE A 574 24.96 3.79 21.53
N ASN A 575 25.48 4.27 22.66
CA ASN A 575 25.35 3.55 23.93
C ASN A 575 23.89 3.52 24.38
N GLN A 576 23.18 4.65 24.27
CA GLN A 576 21.76 4.72 24.58
C GLN A 576 20.92 3.83 23.65
N ILE A 577 21.22 3.84 22.34
CA ILE A 577 20.55 2.96 21.36
C ILE A 577 20.79 1.49 21.70
N ASN A 578 22.04 1.10 21.98
CA ASN A 578 22.38 -0.28 22.33
C ASN A 578 21.71 -0.71 23.64
N SER A 579 21.69 0.14 24.67
CA SER A 579 21.01 -0.17 25.93
C SER A 579 19.50 -0.36 25.74
N ALA A 580 18.86 0.47 24.92
CA ALA A 580 17.44 0.34 24.61
C ALA A 580 17.14 -0.97 23.89
N ILE A 581 17.92 -1.34 22.88
CA ILE A 581 17.74 -2.61 22.15
C ILE A 581 18.04 -3.81 23.06
N GLN A 582 19.14 -3.78 23.82
CA GLN A 582 19.55 -4.88 24.70
C GLN A 582 18.46 -5.22 25.73
N TYR A 583 17.78 -4.21 26.29
CA TYR A 583 16.66 -4.42 27.20
C TYR A 583 15.59 -5.38 26.65
N TYR A 584 15.28 -5.28 25.36
CA TYR A 584 14.29 -6.16 24.71
C TYR A 584 14.89 -7.50 24.27
N ILE A 585 16.16 -7.52 23.85
CA ILE A 585 16.87 -8.78 23.53
C ILE A 585 16.93 -9.68 24.77
N ASP A 586 17.15 -9.11 25.95
CA ASP A 586 17.17 -9.83 27.24
C ASP A 586 15.77 -10.30 27.69
N ARG A 587 14.71 -9.92 26.96
CA ARG A 587 13.30 -10.25 27.26
C ARG A 587 12.64 -10.87 26.03
N PRO A 588 13.03 -12.10 25.64
CA PRO A 588 12.61 -12.72 24.40
C PRO A 588 11.10 -12.90 24.28
N GLU A 589 10.38 -13.20 25.37
CA GLU A 589 8.92 -13.35 25.34
C GLU A 589 8.21 -12.04 24.99
N LEU A 590 8.64 -10.93 25.58
CA LEU A 590 8.14 -9.59 25.25
C LEU A 590 8.42 -9.25 23.79
N LEU A 591 9.64 -9.47 23.34
CA LEU A 591 10.05 -9.17 21.97
C LEU A 591 9.30 -10.02 20.93
N GLN A 592 9.08 -11.30 21.24
CA GLN A 592 8.27 -12.20 20.41
C GLN A 592 6.80 -11.77 20.35
N GLN A 593 6.23 -11.34 21.48
CA GLN A 593 4.87 -10.80 21.54
C GLN A 593 4.74 -9.52 20.71
N MET A 594 5.71 -8.61 20.78
CA MET A 594 5.75 -7.42 19.93
C MET A 594 5.81 -7.79 18.44
N ALA A 595 6.60 -8.80 18.06
CA ALA A 595 6.71 -9.24 16.68
C ALA A 595 5.39 -9.79 16.12
N ILE A 596 4.62 -10.55 16.91
CA ILE A 596 3.33 -11.08 16.46
C ILE A 596 2.27 -9.98 16.39
N ASP A 597 2.22 -9.07 17.36
CA ASP A 597 1.28 -7.95 17.34
C ASP A 597 1.54 -7.04 16.13
N ALA A 598 2.81 -6.74 15.84
CA ALA A 598 3.21 -5.97 14.67
C ALA A 598 2.81 -6.66 13.36
N MET A 599 3.07 -7.97 13.23
CA MET A 599 2.74 -8.73 12.03
C MET A 599 1.22 -8.83 11.80
N VAL A 600 0.44 -9.10 12.86
CA VAL A 600 -1.02 -9.16 12.80
C VAL A 600 -1.57 -7.81 12.33
N TYR A 601 -1.06 -6.71 12.88
CA TYR A 601 -1.43 -5.38 12.45
C TYR A 601 -1.08 -5.13 10.98
N ALA A 602 0.13 -5.48 10.55
CA ALA A 602 0.58 -5.26 9.19
C ALA A 602 -0.21 -6.08 8.16
N ARG A 603 -0.59 -7.33 8.48
CA ARG A 603 -1.43 -8.18 7.62
C ARG A 603 -2.85 -7.63 7.43
N GLN A 604 -3.36 -6.88 8.41
CA GLN A 604 -4.68 -6.28 8.35
C GLN A 604 -4.68 -4.95 7.57
N TYR A 605 -3.65 -4.12 7.77
CA TYR A 605 -3.71 -2.70 7.37
C TYR A 605 -2.61 -2.27 6.40
N LEU A 606 -1.45 -2.94 6.39
CA LEU A 606 -0.25 -2.49 5.71
C LEU A 606 0.18 -3.40 4.54
N THR A 607 -0.75 -4.19 4.00
CA THR A 607 -0.50 -5.01 2.81
C THR A 607 -0.74 -4.22 1.53
N THR A 608 0.04 -4.49 0.49
CA THR A 608 -0.15 -3.83 -0.81
C THR A 608 -1.48 -4.23 -1.44
N THR A 609 -1.98 -5.44 -1.19
CA THR A 609 -3.32 -5.87 -1.57
C THR A 609 -4.39 -4.96 -0.98
N ASN A 610 -4.30 -4.59 0.30
CA ASN A 610 -5.22 -3.65 0.94
C ASN A 610 -5.12 -2.24 0.34
N LYS A 611 -3.90 -1.77 0.05
CA LYS A 611 -3.71 -0.50 -0.67
C LYS A 611 -4.47 -0.49 -2.00
N ILE A 612 -4.38 -1.55 -2.80
CA ILE A 612 -5.10 -1.63 -4.08
C ILE A 612 -6.61 -1.52 -3.85
N SER A 613 -7.17 -2.24 -2.88
CA SER A 613 -8.59 -2.12 -2.53
C SER A 613 -8.98 -0.69 -2.16
N HIS A 614 -8.22 -0.03 -1.29
CA HIS A 614 -8.49 1.35 -0.89
C HIS A 614 -8.43 2.32 -2.08
N ILE A 615 -7.53 2.11 -3.04
CA ILE A 615 -7.49 2.90 -4.29
C ILE A 615 -8.78 2.69 -5.11
N LEU A 616 -9.29 1.46 -5.18
CA LEU A 616 -10.53 1.17 -5.89
C LEU A 616 -11.77 1.71 -5.17
N GLU A 617 -11.76 1.73 -3.85
CA GLU A 617 -12.79 2.35 -3.01
C GLU A 617 -12.81 3.87 -3.22
N MET A 618 -11.65 4.53 -3.15
CA MET A 618 -11.52 5.96 -3.46
C MET A 618 -11.95 6.30 -4.90
N ALA A 619 -11.68 5.41 -5.86
CA ALA A 619 -12.17 5.56 -7.24
C ALA A 619 -13.69 5.50 -7.32
N ASP A 620 -14.33 4.59 -6.57
CA ASP A 620 -15.79 4.50 -6.48
C ASP A 620 -16.37 5.74 -5.77
N HIS A 621 -15.79 6.17 -4.64
CA HIS A 621 -16.18 7.40 -3.94
C HIS A 621 -16.11 8.64 -4.85
N TYR A 622 -15.03 8.78 -5.63
CA TYR A 622 -14.89 9.88 -6.57
C TYR A 622 -16.00 9.86 -7.64
N ARG A 623 -16.32 8.67 -8.19
CA ARG A 623 -17.41 8.50 -9.17
C ARG A 623 -18.78 8.83 -8.57
N GLU A 624 -18.96 8.58 -7.27
CA GLU A 624 -20.18 8.90 -6.53
C GLU A 624 -20.32 10.39 -6.16
N GLY A 625 -19.28 11.19 -6.40
CA GLY A 625 -19.28 12.64 -6.20
C GLY A 625 -18.44 13.13 -5.02
N SER A 626 -17.74 12.24 -4.31
CA SER A 626 -16.85 12.64 -3.20
C SER A 626 -15.68 13.49 -3.70
N ARG A 627 -15.39 14.57 -2.98
CA ARG A 627 -14.29 15.53 -3.22
C ARG A 627 -13.72 15.97 -1.87
N GLY A 628 -12.49 16.50 -1.85
CA GLY A 628 -11.82 16.95 -0.63
C GLY A 628 -10.77 15.96 -0.15
N TYR A 629 -10.70 15.71 1.15
CA TYR A 629 -9.66 14.86 1.76
C TYR A 629 -10.26 13.56 2.33
N GLU A 630 -9.58 12.44 2.11
CA GLU A 630 -9.96 11.12 2.62
C GLU A 630 -8.81 10.49 3.41
N PHE A 631 -9.05 10.23 4.69
CA PHE A 631 -8.09 9.65 5.63
C PHE A 631 -8.61 8.32 6.18
N PRO A 632 -8.22 7.17 5.60
CA PRO A 632 -8.68 5.86 6.07
C PRO A 632 -8.09 5.45 7.44
N TYR A 633 -7.02 6.11 7.90
CA TYR A 633 -6.40 5.82 9.19
C TYR A 633 -6.06 7.08 9.97
N GLY A 634 -5.89 6.93 11.28
CA GLY A 634 -5.49 8.00 12.18
C GLY A 634 -4.03 8.45 11.96
N PHE A 635 -3.79 9.75 12.11
CA PHE A 635 -2.47 10.37 12.09
C PHE A 635 -2.43 11.53 13.09
N SER A 636 -1.22 11.94 13.48
CA SER A 636 -0.97 13.12 14.30
C SER A 636 -0.25 14.19 13.48
N ILE A 637 -0.48 15.46 13.80
CA ILE A 637 0.32 16.57 13.29
C ILE A 637 1.25 16.99 14.42
N ARG A 638 2.55 16.77 14.23
CA ARG A 638 3.60 17.12 15.19
C ARG A 638 4.59 18.08 14.55
N CYS A 639 5.37 18.77 15.38
CA CYS A 639 6.45 19.60 14.87
C CYS A 639 7.48 18.75 14.13
N ARG A 640 7.80 19.19 12.91
CA ARG A 640 8.79 18.61 12.01
C ARG A 640 9.28 19.65 11.01
N ALA A 641 10.31 19.29 10.26
CA ALA A 641 10.85 20.10 9.18
C ALA A 641 10.89 19.25 7.91
N TYR A 642 10.47 19.83 6.78
CA TYR A 642 10.74 19.24 5.48
C TYR A 642 12.22 19.42 5.15
N TRP A 643 12.84 18.35 4.69
CA TRP A 643 14.23 18.40 4.24
C TRP A 643 14.34 19.37 3.08
N SER A 644 14.97 20.52 3.28
CA SER A 644 15.18 21.55 2.25
C SER A 644 16.51 22.24 2.50
N ASP A 645 17.18 22.67 1.43
CA ASP A 645 18.46 23.38 1.51
C ASP A 645 18.35 24.72 2.27
N SER A 646 17.12 25.23 2.43
CA SER A 646 16.80 26.55 2.97
C SER A 646 15.98 26.54 4.29
N ASN A 647 15.70 25.38 4.90
CA ASN A 647 14.78 25.24 6.06
C ASN A 647 13.38 25.86 5.84
N GLU A 648 12.91 25.94 4.59
CA GLU A 648 11.85 26.89 4.20
C GLU A 648 10.45 26.59 4.74
N TYR A 649 10.10 25.34 5.00
CA TYR A 649 8.78 25.00 5.53
C TYR A 649 8.85 24.31 6.90
N GLN A 650 8.37 25.05 7.90
CA GLN A 650 7.99 24.55 9.21
C GLN A 650 6.53 24.91 9.44
N LEU A 651 5.85 24.07 10.22
CA LEU A 651 4.51 24.40 10.67
C LEU A 651 4.54 25.74 11.46
N PRO A 652 3.55 26.64 11.26
CA PRO A 652 3.60 28.00 11.83
C PRO A 652 3.79 28.07 13.36
N TRP A 653 3.39 27.02 14.08
CA TRP A 653 3.50 26.91 15.53
C TRP A 653 4.77 26.20 16.02
N CYS A 654 5.66 25.77 15.14
CA CYS A 654 6.87 25.02 15.47
C CYS A 654 8.10 25.93 15.51
N GLN A 655 8.18 26.80 16.52
CA GLN A 655 9.33 27.68 16.69
C GLN A 655 10.53 26.91 17.26
N GLY A 656 11.66 26.89 16.52
CA GLY A 656 12.95 26.40 17.02
C GLY A 656 13.13 24.87 17.10
N SER A 657 12.07 24.08 16.95
CA SER A 657 12.12 22.61 16.96
C SER A 657 12.14 22.03 15.54
N ARG A 658 13.24 21.44 15.10
CA ARG A 658 13.34 20.73 13.80
C ARG A 658 12.67 19.34 13.79
N GLY A 659 11.62 19.16 14.59
CA GLY A 659 11.02 17.84 14.85
C GLY A 659 11.91 16.85 15.59
N LEU A 660 13.06 17.29 16.10
CA LEU A 660 13.87 16.52 17.03
C LEU A 660 13.18 16.55 18.40
N GLU A 661 12.57 15.43 18.80
CA GLU A 661 12.17 15.23 20.18
C GLU A 661 13.43 15.06 21.03
N GLN A 662 13.57 15.88 22.08
CA GLN A 662 14.62 15.74 23.09
C GLN A 662 14.40 14.49 23.93
#